data_AF-A0A2P6VY45-F1
#
_entry.id   AF-A0A2P6VY45-F1
#
_cell.length_a   1.000
_cell.length_b   1.000
_cell.length_c   1.000
_cell.angle_alpha   90.00
_cell.angle_beta   90.00
_cell.angle_gamma   90.00
#
_symmetry.space_group_name_H-M   'P 1'
#
loop_
_entity.id
_entity.type
_entity.pdbx_description
1 polymer ?
#
loop_
_entity_poly.entity_id
_entity_poly.type
_entity_poly.pdbx_seq_one_letter_code
_entity_poly.pdbx_strand_id
1 'polypeptide(L)'
;MNNGPTEGLPTGIAGLETVTRGGIPARSITLVHGGTGTGKTVLGGQFLAAGCEDGEPGVAVVFEEDPEAFLSHLSGFGWDLPGARARGDLCLVDARPETISKTQTIGDYELAGLVSRTKHAVEQVDADRVFLDAVNVLFERYGDPQAVRRAMASLSQVAREENVTMLASNASTQSDPGSLHGPGVEKFVADALIVLRNRSDGENRRRTLEVLKIRGSDHEAGEVPLSIRPGKGPILLPLSATKLTHAGFSSRGSTGTEGLDEMLGGGPFRGSTTLISGATGVGMTLMMTQFAHEGVEENERTLYLTFEESREQVLENAAGIGHDLTPHTGELLRLISTYPESRSLGGHLLDIKDEVEAFEPERLVLDTVSSLAYTAGERSFREFLIGLNALTKDKELLTWYGMMEPVFEPPVSVYKGHMSALSDTILLLRYLETGEEIKRIFTVLKMRGSDHDPSVREIEIGDEGLALGSRVKGRGILQGSLEGGRAVKTGTVIEELITRYPELEARHAWIDDLVQRVPTPILALDDEGTVLAANPAARRFFGRDPGQLVDEDLGLPAVEDDAMLQFRTPEGLLRWGQMRTLSAGAHDEGVHLVTVEDRTQPRKVEDLHRRLAFLGSVLGHDLKEPIRMIRSFIDLTEREAGDQLDGDAREFFDIVKTGADRLTDRLDALRNYTRAVHADTELEPVDLDSVVEDGLSNVELLLQHEDVEVSREQLPTVHGDRTMLSQYVQNLVVNAIEHKDPDQPVHVQVTANRSGTTWRFSVADDGPGIPDETREQISAMLEGGTEDSEHAGLGLAICATVAERHGTKIELDTEVGEGTRFTIELLDASASGLETH
;
A
#
# COMPACT_ATOMS: atom_id res chain seq x y z
N MET A 1 36.13 -3.79 20.98
CA MET A 1 35.92 -2.41 20.51
C MET A 1 34.59 -1.96 21.11
N ASN A 2 34.55 -0.81 21.77
CA ASN A 2 33.34 -0.29 22.42
C ASN A 2 32.27 0.01 21.37
N ASN A 3 31.26 -0.84 21.26
CA ASN A 3 30.02 -0.51 20.54
C ASN A 3 29.16 0.36 21.46
N GLY A 4 29.48 1.65 21.53
CA GLY A 4 28.50 2.65 21.96
C GLY A 4 27.38 2.77 20.92
N PRO A 5 26.23 3.38 21.25
CA PRO A 5 25.19 3.67 20.28
C PRO A 5 25.78 4.45 19.10
N THR A 6 25.36 4.13 17.87
CA THR A 6 25.77 4.84 16.66
C THR A 6 25.43 6.32 16.83
N GLU A 7 26.44 7.19 16.72
CA GLU A 7 26.25 8.65 16.77
C GLU A 7 25.44 9.09 15.55
N GLY A 8 24.30 9.74 15.78
CA GLY A 8 23.42 10.23 14.70
C GLY A 8 23.81 11.64 14.28
N LEU A 9 23.98 11.85 12.97
CA LEU A 9 24.19 13.16 12.36
C LEU A 9 22.83 13.76 11.95
N PRO A 10 22.50 14.98 12.43
CA PRO A 10 21.34 15.72 11.95
C PRO A 10 21.40 15.96 10.44
N THR A 11 20.28 15.78 9.77
CA THR A 11 20.19 15.90 8.32
C THR A 11 19.75 17.29 7.86
N GLY A 12 19.14 18.06 8.76
CA GLY A 12 18.49 19.33 8.45
C GLY A 12 17.14 19.17 7.72
N ILE A 13 16.65 17.94 7.54
CA ILE A 13 15.36 17.64 6.90
C ILE A 13 14.28 17.60 7.98
N ALA A 14 13.33 18.54 7.94
CA ALA A 14 12.32 18.69 8.97
C ALA A 14 11.54 17.39 9.23
N GLY A 15 11.63 16.89 10.46
CA GLY A 15 10.95 15.68 10.92
C GLY A 15 11.72 14.37 10.69
N LEU A 16 12.83 14.37 9.94
CA LEU A 16 13.59 13.15 9.69
C LEU A 16 14.32 12.66 10.93
N GLU A 17 14.81 13.56 11.78
CA GLU A 17 15.46 13.23 13.06
C GLU A 17 14.48 12.55 14.02
N THR A 18 13.20 12.89 13.94
CA THR A 18 12.14 12.23 14.71
C THR A 18 11.93 10.79 14.22
N VAL A 19 11.92 10.57 12.91
CA VAL A 19 11.76 9.23 12.30
C VAL A 19 12.99 8.36 12.55
N THR A 20 14.18 8.93 12.45
CA THR A 20 15.47 8.24 12.64
C THR A 20 15.92 8.17 14.09
N ARG A 21 15.22 8.85 15.01
CA ARG A 21 15.53 8.96 16.44
C ARG A 21 16.92 9.51 16.74
N GLY A 22 17.33 10.55 16.01
CA GLY A 22 18.60 11.24 16.24
C GLY A 22 19.44 11.52 14.99
N GLY A 23 18.90 11.28 13.79
CA GLY A 23 19.59 11.53 12.52
C GLY A 23 20.10 10.26 11.85
N ILE A 24 20.86 10.43 10.77
CA ILE A 24 21.46 9.30 10.03
C ILE A 24 22.78 8.88 10.67
N PRO A 25 23.23 7.62 10.55
CA PRO A 25 24.45 7.20 11.23
C PRO A 25 25.67 7.97 10.72
N ALA A 26 26.39 8.63 11.62
CA ALA A 26 27.58 9.39 11.30
C ALA A 26 28.70 8.45 10.77
N ARG A 27 29.59 9.01 9.93
CA ARG A 27 30.78 8.31 9.40
C ARG A 27 30.42 7.00 8.66
N SER A 28 29.28 7.02 8.00
CA SER A 28 28.69 5.86 7.35
C SER A 28 28.05 6.26 6.02
N ILE A 29 27.48 5.27 5.32
CA ILE A 29 26.69 5.51 4.12
C ILE A 29 25.21 5.18 4.35
N THR A 30 24.37 6.17 4.12
CA THR A 30 22.91 6.05 4.10
C THR A 30 22.42 6.03 2.66
N LEU A 31 21.69 4.99 2.28
CA LEU A 31 21.12 4.86 0.94
C LEU A 31 19.68 5.38 0.92
N VAL A 32 19.38 6.28 -0.01
CA VAL A 32 18.05 6.80 -0.32
C VAL A 32 17.58 6.20 -1.63
N HIS A 33 16.66 5.26 -1.53
CA HIS A 33 16.12 4.51 -2.66
C HIS A 33 14.73 5.01 -3.05
N GLY A 34 14.39 5.07 -4.33
CA GLY A 34 13.03 5.36 -4.75
C GLY A 34 12.87 5.61 -6.25
N GLY A 35 11.63 5.51 -6.74
CA GLY A 35 11.31 5.77 -8.15
C GLY A 35 11.57 7.22 -8.60
N THR A 36 11.34 7.50 -9.87
CA THR A 36 11.49 8.85 -10.45
C THR A 36 10.56 9.87 -9.77
N GLY A 37 11.04 11.10 -9.55
CA GLY A 37 10.23 12.19 -9.00
C GLY A 37 9.83 12.05 -7.52
N THR A 38 10.48 11.16 -6.78
CA THR A 38 10.24 10.93 -5.34
C THR A 38 10.92 11.94 -4.42
N GLY A 39 11.92 12.68 -4.90
CA GLY A 39 12.63 13.72 -4.13
C GLY A 39 14.05 13.38 -3.66
N LYS A 40 14.67 12.32 -4.18
CA LYS A 40 16.02 11.86 -3.78
C LYS A 40 17.08 12.97 -3.84
N THR A 41 17.23 13.63 -5.00
CA THR A 41 18.17 14.72 -5.22
C THR A 41 17.90 15.91 -4.29
N VAL A 42 16.63 16.21 -4.02
CA VAL A 42 16.23 17.31 -3.13
C VAL A 42 16.62 17.01 -1.67
N LEU A 43 16.46 15.78 -1.19
CA LEU A 43 16.93 15.34 0.13
C LEU A 43 18.45 15.47 0.26
N GLY A 44 19.20 15.07 -0.76
CA GLY A 44 20.66 15.24 -0.79
C GLY A 44 21.11 16.69 -0.84
N GLY A 45 20.42 17.52 -1.62
CA GLY A 45 20.64 18.96 -1.65
C GLY A 45 20.43 19.61 -0.29
N GLN A 46 19.35 19.28 0.41
CA GLN A 46 19.08 19.78 1.76
C GLN A 46 20.12 19.32 2.77
N PHE A 47 20.54 18.05 2.68
CA PHE A 47 21.57 17.48 3.54
C PHE A 47 22.90 18.25 3.44
N LEU A 48 23.32 18.61 2.22
CA LEU A 48 24.51 19.43 1.98
C LEU A 48 24.30 20.89 2.41
N ALA A 49 23.13 21.48 2.10
CA ALA A 49 22.82 22.87 2.44
C ALA A 49 22.86 23.09 3.95
N ALA A 50 22.21 22.21 4.72
CA ALA A 50 22.20 22.26 6.18
C ALA A 50 23.62 22.13 6.75
N GLY A 51 24.47 21.27 6.18
CA GLY A 51 25.87 21.15 6.61
C GLY A 51 26.65 22.42 6.37
N CYS A 52 26.55 22.98 5.15
CA CYS A 52 27.24 24.22 4.81
C CYS A 52 26.79 25.41 5.69
N GLU A 53 25.53 25.43 6.12
CA GLU A 53 25.00 26.43 7.06
C GLU A 53 25.57 26.23 8.48
N ASP A 54 25.75 24.98 8.91
CA ASP A 54 26.34 24.60 10.20
C ASP A 54 27.89 24.68 10.21
N GLY A 55 28.51 25.04 9.08
CA GLY A 55 29.97 25.12 8.93
C GLY A 55 30.65 23.77 8.70
N GLU A 56 29.89 22.77 8.26
CA GLU A 56 30.32 21.41 7.88
C GLU A 56 30.43 21.32 6.34
N PRO A 57 31.64 21.39 5.74
CA PRO A 57 31.80 21.44 4.30
C PRO A 57 31.28 20.17 3.60
N GLY A 58 30.81 20.35 2.36
CA GLY A 58 30.13 19.34 1.58
C GLY A 58 30.85 18.93 0.29
N VAL A 59 30.66 17.69 -0.13
CA VAL A 59 31.00 17.22 -1.48
C VAL A 59 29.75 16.67 -2.15
N ALA A 60 29.44 17.12 -3.37
CA ALA A 60 28.40 16.50 -4.20
C ALA A 60 29.06 15.78 -5.39
N VAL A 61 28.76 14.49 -5.55
CA VAL A 61 29.19 13.67 -6.69
C VAL A 61 27.98 13.37 -7.55
N VAL A 62 27.96 13.89 -8.77
CA VAL A 62 26.76 13.87 -9.64
C VAL A 62 27.01 12.96 -10.85
N PHE A 63 26.13 11.98 -11.08
CA PHE A 63 26.30 10.95 -12.11
C PHE A 63 25.39 11.11 -13.34
N GLU A 64 24.23 11.75 -13.21
CA GLU A 64 23.26 11.90 -14.31
C GLU A 64 23.31 13.28 -14.96
N GLU A 65 23.30 14.36 -14.16
CA GLU A 65 23.17 15.73 -14.65
C GLU A 65 24.47 16.56 -14.53
N ASP A 66 24.49 17.69 -15.22
CA ASP A 66 25.62 18.62 -15.13
C ASP A 66 25.74 19.21 -13.73
N PRO A 67 26.95 19.27 -13.13
CA PRO A 67 27.10 19.82 -11.77
C PRO A 67 26.59 21.25 -11.58
N GLU A 68 26.69 22.11 -12.61
CA GLU A 68 26.12 23.46 -12.53
C GLU A 68 24.59 23.43 -12.65
N ALA A 69 24.04 22.52 -13.46
CA ALA A 69 22.61 22.31 -13.56
C ALA A 69 22.03 21.77 -12.24
N PHE A 70 22.72 20.82 -11.60
CA PHE A 70 22.38 20.30 -10.26
C PHE A 70 22.23 21.45 -9.24
N LEU A 71 23.22 22.35 -9.16
CA LEU A 71 23.14 23.52 -8.27
C LEU A 71 21.97 24.45 -8.64
N SER A 72 21.78 24.70 -9.93
CA SER A 72 20.71 25.56 -10.43
C SER A 72 19.33 25.01 -10.05
N HIS A 73 19.09 23.71 -10.20
CA HIS A 73 17.83 23.06 -9.85
C HIS A 73 17.55 23.15 -8.33
N LEU A 74 18.57 23.03 -7.50
CA LEU A 74 18.42 23.11 -6.03
C LEU A 74 18.22 24.54 -5.52
N SER A 75 18.66 25.56 -6.27
CA SER A 75 18.48 26.97 -5.88
C SER A 75 17.02 27.39 -5.71
N GLY A 76 16.08 26.70 -6.38
CA GLY A 76 14.63 26.92 -6.23
C GLY A 76 14.07 26.64 -4.84
N PHE A 77 14.84 25.98 -3.97
CA PHE A 77 14.48 25.71 -2.57
C PHE A 77 15.00 26.77 -1.59
N GLY A 78 15.68 27.81 -2.07
CA GLY A 78 16.19 28.91 -1.24
C GLY A 78 17.53 28.63 -0.55
N TRP A 79 18.20 27.53 -0.88
CA TRP A 79 19.52 27.19 -0.33
C TRP A 79 20.66 27.90 -1.07
N ASP A 80 21.59 28.50 -0.33
CA ASP A 80 22.78 29.16 -0.88
C ASP A 80 23.93 28.18 -1.17
N LEU A 81 23.64 27.08 -1.88
CA LEU A 81 24.67 26.15 -2.35
C LEU A 81 25.66 26.81 -3.33
N PRO A 82 25.25 27.73 -4.24
CA PRO A 82 26.19 28.48 -5.08
C PRO A 82 27.14 29.35 -4.25
N GLY A 83 26.66 30.02 -3.20
CA GLY A 83 27.51 30.79 -2.31
C GLY A 83 28.42 29.91 -1.46
N ALA A 84 27.95 28.76 -0.98
CA ALA A 84 28.79 27.77 -0.29
C ALA A 84 29.96 27.32 -1.18
N ARG A 85 29.69 27.05 -2.46
CA ARG A 85 30.75 26.74 -3.43
C ARG A 85 31.72 27.89 -3.64
N ALA A 86 31.23 29.14 -3.71
CA ALA A 86 32.08 30.31 -3.87
C ALA A 86 32.97 30.57 -2.64
N ARG A 87 32.52 30.19 -1.44
CA ARG A 87 33.30 30.26 -0.19
C ARG A 87 34.32 29.12 -0.04
N GLY A 88 34.15 28.05 -0.81
CA GLY A 88 34.96 26.83 -0.72
C GLY A 88 34.39 25.76 0.21
N ASP A 89 33.18 25.97 0.73
CA ASP A 89 32.49 25.05 1.64
C ASP A 89 31.79 23.90 0.89
N LEU A 90 31.72 23.95 -0.44
CA LEU A 90 31.09 22.92 -1.28
C LEU A 90 31.95 22.59 -2.51
N CYS A 91 32.33 21.32 -2.66
CA CYS A 91 32.99 20.81 -3.86
C CYS A 91 32.00 20.00 -4.73
N LEU A 92 32.05 20.20 -6.04
CA LEU A 92 31.30 19.36 -6.98
C LEU A 92 32.25 18.45 -7.76
N VAL A 93 31.89 17.18 -7.84
CA VAL A 93 32.59 16.16 -8.61
C VAL A 93 31.69 15.73 -9.76
N ASP A 94 32.11 16.03 -10.98
CA ASP A 94 31.47 15.50 -12.18
C ASP A 94 31.84 14.02 -12.35
N ALA A 95 30.87 13.15 -12.11
CA ALA A 95 31.00 11.71 -12.25
C ALA A 95 30.15 11.16 -13.41
N ARG A 96 29.65 12.03 -14.28
CA ARG A 96 28.93 11.61 -15.48
C ARG A 96 29.81 10.75 -16.38
N PRO A 97 29.26 9.72 -17.04
CA PRO A 97 29.99 8.99 -18.07
C PRO A 97 30.31 9.92 -19.25
N GLU A 98 31.58 10.07 -19.62
CA GLU A 98 31.94 10.81 -20.84
C GLU A 98 31.38 10.09 -22.08
N THR A 99 30.73 10.83 -22.99
CA THR A 99 30.13 10.32 -24.26
C THR A 99 31.17 9.81 -25.28
N ILE A 100 32.40 9.54 -24.87
CA ILE A 100 33.52 9.29 -25.78
C ILE A 100 33.41 7.87 -26.36
N SER A 101 33.05 7.83 -27.64
CA SER A 101 33.39 6.86 -28.69
C SER A 101 33.99 5.54 -28.20
N LYS A 102 33.29 4.43 -28.50
CA LYS A 102 33.80 3.05 -28.66
C LYS A 102 35.32 2.95 -28.53
N THR A 103 35.82 2.96 -27.30
CA THR A 103 37.19 2.58 -26.99
C THR A 103 37.05 1.51 -25.94
N GLN A 104 37.62 0.36 -26.27
CA GLN A 104 37.63 -0.91 -25.55
C GLN A 104 37.35 -0.79 -24.04
N THR A 105 36.51 -1.70 -23.55
CA THR A 105 36.40 -2.07 -22.14
C THR A 105 37.82 -2.27 -21.57
N ILE A 106 38.29 -1.38 -20.70
CA ILE A 106 39.52 -1.57 -19.92
C ILE A 106 39.14 -1.73 -18.44
N GLY A 107 38.82 -2.98 -18.07
CA GLY A 107 39.02 -3.58 -16.74
C GLY A 107 38.26 -3.02 -15.52
N ASP A 108 38.47 -3.68 -14.37
CA ASP A 108 37.96 -3.35 -13.01
C ASP A 108 38.35 -1.93 -12.48
N TYR A 109 39.03 -1.10 -13.28
CA TYR A 109 39.72 0.12 -12.83
C TYR A 109 38.86 1.40 -12.74
N GLU A 110 37.70 1.47 -13.42
CA GLU A 110 36.93 2.73 -13.46
C GLU A 110 36.30 3.11 -12.10
N LEU A 111 35.83 2.12 -11.31
CA LEU A 111 35.22 2.39 -9.99
C LEU A 111 36.26 2.83 -8.94
N ALA A 112 37.52 2.38 -9.06
CA ALA A 112 38.60 2.86 -8.21
C ALA A 112 38.92 4.35 -8.47
N GLY A 113 38.79 4.78 -9.74
CA GLY A 113 38.90 6.20 -10.12
C GLY A 113 37.83 7.08 -9.47
N LEU A 114 36.59 6.59 -9.38
CA LEU A 114 35.52 7.27 -8.65
C LEU A 114 35.86 7.45 -7.17
N VAL A 115 36.21 6.36 -6.48
CA VAL A 115 36.56 6.39 -5.05
C VAL A 115 37.71 7.37 -4.79
N SER A 116 38.73 7.35 -5.66
CA SER A 116 39.88 8.27 -5.58
C SER A 116 39.48 9.73 -5.78
N ARG A 117 38.62 10.03 -6.77
CA ARG A 117 38.10 11.40 -6.99
C ARG A 117 37.25 11.89 -5.82
N THR A 118 36.39 11.04 -5.28
CA THR A 118 35.57 11.38 -4.10
C THR A 118 36.47 11.65 -2.89
N LYS A 119 37.46 10.79 -2.63
CA LYS A 119 38.43 10.99 -1.55
C LYS A 119 39.22 12.29 -1.73
N HIS A 120 39.74 12.55 -2.92
CA HIS A 120 40.46 13.78 -3.21
C HIS A 120 39.61 15.04 -3.00
N ALA A 121 38.33 15.00 -3.40
CA ALA A 121 37.41 16.11 -3.17
C ALA A 121 37.11 16.33 -1.68
N VAL A 122 36.94 15.24 -0.91
CA VAL A 122 36.79 15.28 0.55
C VAL A 122 38.01 15.94 1.20
N GLU A 123 39.21 15.51 0.86
CA GLU A 123 40.46 16.08 1.38
C GLU A 123 40.66 17.56 0.97
N GLN A 124 40.20 17.94 -0.23
CA GLN A 124 40.38 19.29 -0.76
C GLN A 124 39.59 20.35 0.04
N VAL A 125 38.39 20.01 0.50
CA VAL A 125 37.50 20.94 1.23
C VAL A 125 37.33 20.58 2.70
N ASP A 126 38.06 19.59 3.21
CA ASP A 126 37.93 19.05 4.57
C ASP A 126 36.47 18.72 4.89
N ALA A 127 35.84 17.95 3.98
CA ALA A 127 34.40 17.74 4.00
C ALA A 127 33.94 16.91 5.19
N ASP A 128 32.78 17.23 5.74
CA ASP A 128 32.07 16.41 6.73
C ASP A 128 30.92 15.62 6.10
N ARG A 129 30.34 16.15 5.00
CA ARG A 129 29.16 15.61 4.35
C ARG A 129 29.42 15.31 2.88
N VAL A 130 28.98 14.13 2.42
CA VAL A 130 29.05 13.76 1.00
C VAL A 130 27.69 13.34 0.48
N PHE A 131 27.26 13.87 -0.66
CA PHE A 131 26.10 13.39 -1.39
C PHE A 131 26.53 12.74 -2.71
N LEU A 132 26.09 11.50 -2.93
CA LEU A 132 26.31 10.74 -4.16
C LEU A 132 24.98 10.65 -4.92
N ASP A 133 24.78 11.41 -5.98
CA ASP A 133 23.50 11.46 -6.68
C ASP A 133 23.40 10.50 -7.86
N ALA A 134 22.39 9.63 -7.85
CA ALA A 134 22.11 8.64 -8.89
C ALA A 134 23.21 7.59 -9.06
N VAL A 135 23.56 6.91 -7.96
CA VAL A 135 24.52 5.79 -8.00
C VAL A 135 24.02 4.61 -8.85
N ASN A 136 22.73 4.57 -9.22
CA ASN A 136 22.14 3.61 -10.16
C ASN A 136 22.85 3.59 -11.53
N VAL A 137 23.38 4.73 -11.99
CA VAL A 137 24.09 4.83 -13.28
C VAL A 137 25.29 3.88 -13.35
N LEU A 138 25.92 3.60 -12.21
CA LEU A 138 27.02 2.63 -12.14
C LEU A 138 26.54 1.22 -12.53
N PHE A 139 25.34 0.83 -12.13
CA PHE A 139 24.81 -0.51 -12.36
C PHE A 139 24.46 -0.73 -13.83
N GLU A 140 23.84 0.26 -14.47
CA GLU A 140 23.47 0.21 -15.89
C GLU A 140 24.69 0.07 -16.80
N ARG A 141 25.83 0.66 -16.39
CA ARG A 141 27.06 0.63 -17.18
C ARG A 141 27.88 -0.65 -17.01
N TYR A 142 27.97 -1.19 -15.80
CA TYR A 142 28.86 -2.32 -15.50
C TYR A 142 28.18 -3.69 -15.54
N GLY A 143 26.87 -3.78 -15.30
CA GLY A 143 26.11 -5.04 -15.31
C GLY A 143 26.54 -6.10 -14.28
N ASP A 144 27.66 -5.92 -13.56
CA ASP A 144 28.18 -6.81 -12.52
C ASP A 144 27.82 -6.31 -11.11
N PRO A 145 26.91 -7.01 -10.39
CA PRO A 145 26.55 -6.65 -9.01
C PRO A 145 27.72 -6.73 -8.02
N GLN A 146 28.75 -7.54 -8.27
CA GLN A 146 29.92 -7.65 -7.38
C GLN A 146 30.85 -6.45 -7.50
N ALA A 147 31.04 -5.90 -8.69
CA ALA A 147 31.76 -4.65 -8.89
C ALA A 147 31.12 -3.50 -8.11
N VAL A 148 29.79 -3.37 -8.16
CA VAL A 148 29.10 -2.31 -7.43
C VAL A 148 29.14 -2.53 -5.92
N ARG A 149 29.01 -3.78 -5.45
CA ARG A 149 29.23 -4.12 -4.04
C ARG A 149 30.61 -3.67 -3.56
N ARG A 150 31.66 -3.97 -4.33
CA ARG A 150 33.04 -3.56 -4.02
C ARG A 150 33.17 -2.05 -3.96
N ALA A 151 32.61 -1.31 -4.92
CA ALA A 151 32.65 0.14 -4.92
C ALA A 151 31.92 0.76 -3.71
N MET A 152 30.71 0.28 -3.40
CA MET A 152 29.96 0.74 -2.22
C MET A 152 30.69 0.41 -0.91
N ALA A 153 31.34 -0.75 -0.83
CA ALA A 153 32.17 -1.12 0.31
C ALA A 153 33.40 -0.20 0.45
N SER A 154 34.07 0.13 -0.65
CA SER A 154 35.18 1.09 -0.66
C SER A 154 34.73 2.50 -0.26
N LEU A 155 33.57 2.96 -0.72
CA LEU A 155 33.01 4.26 -0.29
C LEU A 155 32.65 4.25 1.21
N SER A 156 32.08 3.16 1.71
CA SER A 156 31.84 2.98 3.16
C SER A 156 33.15 2.98 3.97
N GLN A 157 34.24 2.47 3.41
CA GLN A 157 35.56 2.58 4.02
C GLN A 157 36.08 4.03 4.03
N VAL A 158 35.96 4.75 2.91
CA VAL A 158 36.31 6.19 2.84
C VAL A 158 35.51 7.00 3.88
N ALA A 159 34.22 6.73 4.03
CA ALA A 159 33.37 7.38 5.04
C ALA A 159 33.95 7.25 6.47
N ARG A 160 34.49 6.07 6.80
CA ARG A 160 35.07 5.79 8.12
C ARG A 160 36.47 6.35 8.28
N GLU A 161 37.31 6.24 7.25
CA GLU A 161 38.71 6.69 7.29
C GLU A 161 38.82 8.22 7.32
N GLU A 162 38.02 8.90 6.51
CA GLU A 162 38.00 10.37 6.41
C GLU A 162 36.99 11.01 7.39
N ASN A 163 36.32 10.23 8.23
CA ASN A 163 35.28 10.68 9.18
C ASN A 163 34.10 11.44 8.55
N VAL A 164 33.74 11.13 7.30
CA VAL A 164 32.65 11.80 6.57
C VAL A 164 31.36 11.01 6.57
N THR A 165 30.22 11.70 6.59
CA THR A 165 28.90 11.07 6.51
C THR A 165 28.34 11.18 5.10
N MET A 166 28.01 10.03 4.49
CA MET A 166 27.59 9.95 3.10
C MET A 166 26.10 9.65 2.96
N LEU A 167 25.42 10.38 2.08
CA LEU A 167 24.08 10.09 1.59
C LEU A 167 24.16 9.71 0.11
N ALA A 168 23.58 8.57 -0.28
CA ALA A 168 23.62 8.09 -1.66
C ALA A 168 22.21 7.92 -2.23
N SER A 169 21.97 8.42 -3.43
CA SER A 169 20.67 8.41 -4.11
C SER A 169 20.64 7.30 -5.16
N ASN A 170 19.59 6.47 -5.14
CA ASN A 170 19.45 5.32 -6.05
C ASN A 170 18.03 5.25 -6.65
N ALA A 171 17.92 5.30 -7.98
CA ALA A 171 16.66 5.19 -8.69
C ALA A 171 16.26 3.72 -8.98
N SER A 172 14.96 3.41 -8.89
CA SER A 172 14.40 2.13 -9.33
C SER A 172 13.63 2.28 -10.64
N THR A 173 13.89 1.41 -11.62
CA THR A 173 13.06 1.26 -12.83
C THR A 173 11.73 0.58 -12.49
N GLN A 174 10.64 1.08 -13.09
CA GLN A 174 9.26 0.76 -12.72
C GLN A 174 8.91 -0.71 -12.93
N SER A 175 8.48 -1.39 -11.87
CA SER A 175 7.50 -2.50 -11.89
C SER A 175 6.98 -2.85 -10.49
N ASP A 176 7.60 -2.34 -9.41
CA ASP A 176 7.00 -2.36 -8.07
C ASP A 176 7.70 -1.34 -7.14
N PRO A 177 7.07 -0.21 -6.76
CA PRO A 177 7.64 0.77 -5.82
C PRO A 177 7.82 0.22 -4.38
N GLY A 178 7.36 -1.00 -4.10
CA GLY A 178 7.62 -1.76 -2.88
C GLY A 178 8.69 -2.84 -3.03
N SER A 179 9.12 -3.16 -4.25
CA SER A 179 10.09 -4.22 -4.52
C SER A 179 11.49 -3.82 -4.02
N LEU A 180 11.84 -4.39 -2.88
CA LEU A 180 13.24 -4.62 -2.53
C LEU A 180 13.91 -5.55 -3.57
N HIS A 181 13.14 -6.24 -4.42
CA HIS A 181 13.51 -7.26 -5.39
C HIS A 181 14.07 -6.75 -6.73
N GLY A 182 14.77 -5.62 -6.72
CA GLY A 182 15.75 -5.30 -7.77
C GLY A 182 17.08 -6.01 -7.49
N PRO A 183 17.94 -6.25 -8.50
CA PRO A 183 19.26 -6.92 -8.36
C PRO A 183 20.33 -6.05 -7.67
N GLY A 184 19.96 -5.34 -6.61
CA GLY A 184 20.78 -4.32 -5.96
C GLY A 184 21.48 -4.81 -4.69
N VAL A 185 22.78 -5.11 -4.78
CA VAL A 185 23.62 -5.53 -3.64
C VAL A 185 23.91 -4.35 -2.67
N GLU A 186 23.79 -3.11 -3.14
CA GLU A 186 24.01 -1.88 -2.38
C GLU A 186 23.08 -1.73 -1.17
N LYS A 187 21.85 -2.25 -1.28
CA LYS A 187 20.87 -2.26 -0.19
C LYS A 187 21.38 -3.03 1.02
N PHE A 188 22.23 -4.03 0.82
CA PHE A 188 22.85 -4.82 1.90
C PHE A 188 24.14 -4.18 2.43
N VAL A 189 24.85 -3.42 1.60
CA VAL A 189 26.11 -2.77 2.03
C VAL A 189 25.84 -1.59 2.94
N ALA A 190 24.86 -0.74 2.60
CA ALA A 190 24.57 0.49 3.33
C ALA A 190 24.22 0.26 4.81
N ASP A 191 24.63 1.20 5.66
CA ASP A 191 24.41 1.15 7.10
C ASP A 191 23.00 1.62 7.49
N ALA A 192 22.41 2.50 6.69
CA ALA A 192 20.99 2.84 6.75
C ALA A 192 20.33 2.80 5.36
N LEU A 193 19.03 2.49 5.33
CA LEU A 193 18.23 2.47 4.11
C LEU A 193 16.94 3.26 4.31
N ILE A 194 16.78 4.30 3.49
CA ILE A 194 15.59 5.14 3.41
C ILE A 194 14.93 4.87 2.07
N VAL A 195 13.62 4.63 2.07
CA VAL A 195 12.83 4.40 0.86
C VAL A 195 11.83 5.53 0.67
N LEU A 196 11.87 6.14 -0.50
CA LEU A 196 10.91 7.15 -0.94
C LEU A 196 9.94 6.52 -1.93
N ARG A 197 8.64 6.73 -1.68
CA ARG A 197 7.58 6.28 -2.57
C ARG A 197 6.76 7.46 -3.05
N ASN A 198 6.25 7.34 -4.26
CA ASN A 198 5.31 8.29 -4.84
C ASN A 198 4.17 7.49 -5.48
N ARG A 199 3.17 7.14 -4.65
CA ARG A 199 2.05 6.30 -5.07
C ARG A 199 0.90 7.16 -5.61
N SER A 200 0.11 6.60 -6.53
CA SER A 200 -1.18 7.18 -6.87
C SER A 200 -2.17 6.84 -5.75
N ASP A 201 -2.91 7.83 -5.29
CA ASP A 201 -4.01 7.70 -4.33
C ASP A 201 -5.21 8.42 -4.95
N GLY A 202 -6.04 7.66 -5.69
CA GLY A 202 -6.99 8.24 -6.64
C GLY A 202 -6.28 9.03 -7.74
N GLU A 203 -6.74 10.25 -7.99
CA GLU A 203 -6.12 11.22 -8.92
C GLU A 203 -4.91 11.95 -8.30
N ASN A 204 -4.71 11.83 -6.99
CA ASN A 204 -3.64 12.51 -6.27
C ASN A 204 -2.37 11.66 -6.18
N ARG A 205 -1.23 12.33 -5.98
CA ARG A 205 0.06 11.69 -5.71
C ARG A 205 0.39 11.78 -4.23
N ARG A 206 0.62 10.64 -3.61
CA ARG A 206 1.03 10.54 -2.20
C ARG A 206 2.51 10.17 -2.12
N ARG A 207 3.32 11.12 -1.62
CA ARG A 207 4.73 10.88 -1.31
C ARG A 207 4.89 10.41 0.12
N THR A 208 5.66 9.34 0.31
CA THR A 208 5.99 8.80 1.63
C THR A 208 7.47 8.47 1.73
N LEU A 209 7.99 8.51 2.95
CA LEU A 209 9.34 8.09 3.32
C LEU A 209 9.22 6.99 4.36
N GLU A 210 10.01 5.94 4.22
CA GLU A 210 10.14 4.87 5.20
C GLU A 210 11.62 4.62 5.49
N VAL A 211 11.97 4.49 6.76
CA VAL A 211 13.29 4.00 7.17
C VAL A 211 13.16 2.48 7.31
N LEU A 212 13.84 1.73 6.44
CA LEU A 212 13.79 0.27 6.46
C LEU A 212 14.80 -0.35 7.43
N LYS A 213 15.96 0.30 7.58
CA LYS A 213 16.97 -0.13 8.54
C LYS A 213 17.85 1.03 8.94
N ILE A 214 18.30 1.02 10.19
CA ILE A 214 19.49 1.71 10.65
C ILE A 214 20.31 0.71 11.48
N ARG A 215 21.57 0.46 11.09
CA ARG A 215 22.42 -0.46 11.85
C ARG A 215 22.83 0.17 13.18
N GLY A 216 22.60 -0.57 14.27
CA GLY A 216 23.05 -0.20 15.60
C GLY A 216 22.13 0.77 16.35
N SER A 217 21.04 1.23 15.76
CA SER A 217 20.03 2.06 16.41
C SER A 217 18.61 1.67 16.01
N ASP A 218 17.64 2.06 16.84
CA ASP A 218 16.22 1.88 16.55
C ASP A 218 15.66 3.08 15.76
N HIS A 219 14.59 2.88 15.00
CA HIS A 219 13.94 3.92 14.20
C HIS A 219 12.43 3.73 14.18
N GLU A 220 11.69 4.76 13.77
CA GLU A 220 10.26 4.63 13.53
C GLU A 220 10.00 3.67 12.38
N ALA A 221 9.05 2.75 12.58
CA ALA A 221 8.66 1.76 11.61
C ALA A 221 7.46 2.26 10.77
N GLY A 222 7.48 1.94 9.48
CA GLY A 222 6.40 2.25 8.56
C GLY A 222 6.55 3.57 7.80
N GLU A 223 5.58 3.82 6.93
CA GLU A 223 5.59 4.97 6.02
C GLU A 223 5.13 6.26 6.70
N VAL A 224 5.93 7.31 6.51
CA VAL A 224 5.67 8.68 6.99
C VAL A 224 5.36 9.58 5.78
N PRO A 225 4.27 10.36 5.80
CA PRO A 225 3.98 11.31 4.74
C PRO A 225 5.11 12.33 4.56
N LEU A 226 5.49 12.56 3.29
CA LEU A 226 6.52 13.50 2.88
C LEU A 226 5.92 14.57 1.95
N SER A 227 6.14 15.84 2.27
CA SER A 227 5.81 16.96 1.38
C SER A 227 7.09 17.67 0.96
N ILE A 228 7.18 18.14 -0.28
CA ILE A 228 8.33 18.93 -0.77
C ILE A 228 7.79 20.31 -1.13
N ARG A 229 8.25 21.35 -0.45
CA ARG A 229 7.76 22.72 -0.66
C ARG A 229 8.87 23.65 -1.15
N PRO A 230 8.58 24.54 -2.11
CA PRO A 230 9.49 25.61 -2.48
C PRO A 230 9.89 26.44 -1.24
N GLY A 231 11.16 26.83 -1.14
CA GLY A 231 11.68 27.61 -0.01
C GLY A 231 11.87 26.85 1.32
N LYS A 232 11.30 25.65 1.48
CA LYS A 232 11.40 24.85 2.73
C LYS A 232 11.97 23.44 2.54
N GLY A 233 11.98 22.93 1.31
CA GLY A 233 12.46 21.58 1.01
C GLY A 233 11.50 20.46 1.42
N PRO A 234 11.99 19.22 1.54
CA PRO A 234 11.29 18.08 2.15
C PRO A 234 10.94 18.30 3.63
N ILE A 235 9.68 18.01 3.97
CA ILE A 235 9.12 18.05 5.31
C ILE A 235 8.37 16.75 5.57
N LEU A 236 8.72 16.06 6.64
CA LEU A 236 8.06 14.84 7.11
C LEU A 236 7.01 15.17 8.17
N LEU A 237 5.92 14.40 8.16
CA LEU A 237 4.85 14.47 9.14
C LEU A 237 4.80 13.18 9.98
N PRO A 238 5.71 13.00 10.96
CA PRO A 238 5.78 11.79 11.79
C PRO A 238 4.70 11.78 12.87
N LEU A 239 3.45 11.60 12.47
CA LEU A 239 2.29 11.63 13.36
C LEU A 239 2.33 10.55 14.45
N SER A 240 2.98 9.41 14.19
CA SER A 240 3.18 8.34 15.18
C SER A 240 4.11 8.75 16.33
N ALA A 241 5.06 9.66 16.05
CA ALA A 241 6.03 10.14 17.02
C ALA A 241 5.54 11.36 17.81
N THR A 242 4.36 11.89 17.47
CA THR A 242 3.74 12.97 18.21
C THR A 242 3.41 12.49 19.63
N LYS A 243 4.13 13.01 20.63
CA LYS A 243 3.95 12.63 22.02
C LYS A 243 2.64 13.19 22.57
N LEU A 244 1.81 12.32 23.14
CA LEU A 244 0.62 12.69 23.92
C LEU A 244 1.01 13.18 25.33
N THR A 245 1.76 14.27 25.42
CA THR A 245 2.28 14.81 26.70
C THR A 245 1.64 16.13 27.13
N HIS A 246 0.56 16.56 26.48
CA HIS A 246 -0.10 17.83 26.76
C HIS A 246 -0.76 17.85 28.14
N ALA A 247 -0.66 19.00 28.82
CA ALA A 247 -1.34 19.23 30.09
C ALA A 247 -2.87 19.19 29.88
N GLY A 248 -3.62 18.83 30.93
CA GLY A 248 -5.08 18.83 30.89
C GLY A 248 -5.65 20.24 30.66
N PHE A 249 -6.95 20.32 30.35
CA PHE A 249 -7.66 21.56 30.04
C PHE A 249 -7.45 22.64 31.13
N SER A 250 -6.92 23.81 30.75
CA SER A 250 -6.45 24.86 31.67
C SER A 250 -7.43 26.03 31.83
N SER A 251 -8.07 26.47 30.74
CA SER A 251 -9.00 27.61 30.70
C SER A 251 -10.09 27.42 29.63
N ARG A 252 -11.19 28.18 29.74
CA ARG A 252 -12.30 28.16 28.75
C ARG A 252 -12.32 29.42 27.90
N GLY A 253 -12.91 29.32 26.71
CA GLY A 253 -13.27 30.46 25.86
C GLY A 253 -14.77 30.52 25.59
N SER A 254 -15.24 31.68 25.18
CA SER A 254 -16.63 31.91 24.76
C SER A 254 -16.90 31.37 23.36
N THR A 255 -18.09 30.81 23.15
CA THR A 255 -18.56 30.43 21.80
C THR A 255 -19.15 31.60 21.02
N GLY A 256 -19.44 32.74 21.67
CA GLY A 256 -20.22 33.84 21.08
C GLY A 256 -21.73 33.60 21.13
N THR A 257 -22.17 32.54 21.80
CA THR A 257 -23.58 32.23 22.00
C THR A 257 -23.78 31.83 23.47
N GLU A 258 -24.33 32.72 24.28
CA GLU A 258 -24.49 32.52 25.74
C GLU A 258 -25.18 31.20 26.07
N GLY A 259 -26.28 30.88 25.36
CA GLY A 259 -26.99 29.61 25.56
C GLY A 259 -26.14 28.37 25.22
N LEU A 260 -25.19 28.47 24.29
CA LEU A 260 -24.28 27.39 23.95
C LEU A 260 -23.20 27.24 25.01
N ASP A 261 -22.65 28.36 25.51
CA ASP A 261 -21.70 28.35 26.62
C ASP A 261 -22.30 27.71 27.87
N GLU A 262 -23.57 28.04 28.19
CA GLU A 262 -24.31 27.37 29.26
C GLU A 262 -24.41 25.85 29.04
N MET A 263 -24.75 25.42 27.81
CA MET A 263 -24.84 23.99 27.47
C MET A 263 -23.49 23.28 27.57
N LEU A 264 -22.37 23.99 27.37
CA LEU A 264 -21.00 23.48 27.50
C LEU A 264 -20.43 23.63 28.93
N GLY A 265 -21.23 24.12 29.89
CA GLY A 265 -20.77 24.33 31.27
C GLY A 265 -19.77 25.47 31.41
N GLY A 266 -19.92 26.52 30.59
CA GLY A 266 -19.09 27.73 30.55
C GLY A 266 -18.18 27.85 29.31
N GLY A 267 -18.55 27.22 28.20
CA GLY A 267 -17.82 27.28 26.91
C GLY A 267 -16.70 26.23 26.74
N PRO A 268 -16.13 26.10 25.52
CA PRO A 268 -15.09 25.11 25.20
C PRO A 268 -13.77 25.37 25.93
N PHE A 269 -12.98 24.31 26.13
CA PHE A 269 -11.64 24.42 26.72
C PHE A 269 -10.59 24.85 25.69
N ARG A 270 -9.63 25.68 26.09
CA ARG A 270 -8.43 25.94 25.29
C ARG A 270 -7.62 24.67 25.06
N GLY A 271 -7.02 24.55 23.88
CA GLY A 271 -6.36 23.33 23.42
C GLY A 271 -7.33 22.19 23.11
N SER A 272 -8.63 22.47 22.97
CA SER A 272 -9.64 21.48 22.60
C SER A 272 -10.14 21.64 21.17
N THR A 273 -10.53 20.51 20.59
CA THR A 273 -11.14 20.46 19.27
C THR A 273 -12.65 20.27 19.37
N THR A 274 -13.41 21.09 18.66
CA THR A 274 -14.87 21.00 18.55
C THR A 274 -15.27 20.66 17.12
N LEU A 275 -15.89 19.49 16.96
CA LEU A 275 -16.50 19.08 15.71
C LEU A 275 -17.93 19.60 15.66
N ILE A 276 -18.27 20.33 14.60
CA ILE A 276 -19.64 20.71 14.27
C ILE A 276 -20.12 19.80 13.15
N SER A 277 -21.16 19.02 13.43
CA SER A 277 -21.69 18.03 12.51
C SER A 277 -23.15 18.34 12.17
N GLY A 278 -23.50 18.28 10.89
CA GLY A 278 -24.88 18.54 10.47
C GLY A 278 -25.05 18.58 8.96
N ALA A 279 -26.30 18.64 8.51
CA ALA A 279 -26.61 18.71 7.09
C ALA A 279 -26.28 20.08 6.48
N THR A 280 -26.15 20.14 5.15
CA THR A 280 -26.00 21.42 4.45
C THR A 280 -27.17 22.37 4.78
N GLY A 281 -26.89 23.66 4.96
CA GLY A 281 -27.91 24.69 5.25
C GLY A 281 -28.48 24.70 6.67
N VAL A 282 -28.02 23.82 7.56
CA VAL A 282 -28.51 23.75 8.96
C VAL A 282 -27.94 24.86 9.86
N GLY A 283 -26.88 25.55 9.41
CA GLY A 283 -26.25 26.66 10.14
C GLY A 283 -24.85 26.39 10.69
N MET A 284 -24.12 25.41 10.16
CA MET A 284 -22.74 25.12 10.61
C MET A 284 -21.79 26.31 10.37
N THR A 285 -21.70 26.78 9.13
CA THR A 285 -20.89 27.96 8.74
C THR A 285 -21.30 29.21 9.51
N LEU A 286 -22.60 29.39 9.77
CA LEU A 286 -23.13 30.48 10.58
C LEU A 286 -22.58 30.43 12.02
N MET A 287 -22.69 29.27 12.67
CA MET A 287 -22.17 29.03 14.02
C MET A 287 -20.66 29.26 14.09
N MET A 288 -19.91 28.85 13.07
CA MET A 288 -18.46 29.07 12.96
C MET A 288 -18.08 30.53 12.77
N THR A 289 -18.85 31.25 11.95
CA THR A 289 -18.66 32.69 11.72
C THR A 289 -18.91 33.48 12.99
N GLN A 290 -19.94 33.14 13.77
CA GLN A 290 -20.18 33.76 15.08
C GLN A 290 -19.07 33.47 16.09
N PHE A 291 -18.56 32.24 16.11
CA PHE A 291 -17.41 31.89 16.93
C PHE A 291 -16.15 32.67 16.56
N ALA A 292 -15.95 32.94 15.26
CA ALA A 292 -14.86 33.79 14.80
C ALA A 292 -15.05 35.26 15.17
N HIS A 293 -16.27 35.78 15.04
CA HIS A 293 -16.63 37.14 15.46
C HIS A 293 -16.41 37.36 16.95
N GLU A 294 -16.83 36.42 17.79
CA GLU A 294 -16.58 36.47 19.23
C GLU A 294 -15.09 36.54 19.56
N GLY A 295 -14.23 35.83 18.81
CA GLY A 295 -12.79 35.91 19.01
C GLY A 295 -12.27 37.31 18.78
N VAL A 296 -12.71 37.90 17.68
CA VAL A 296 -12.34 39.27 17.33
C VAL A 296 -12.83 40.29 18.36
N GLU A 297 -14.05 40.15 18.89
CA GLU A 297 -14.59 40.99 19.97
C GLU A 297 -13.82 40.85 21.28
N GLU A 298 -13.37 39.64 21.61
CA GLU A 298 -12.50 39.35 22.76
C GLU A 298 -11.03 39.74 22.52
N ASN A 299 -10.73 40.40 21.39
CA ASN A 299 -9.39 40.81 20.97
C ASN A 299 -8.43 39.60 20.84
N GLU A 300 -8.96 38.48 20.35
CA GLU A 300 -8.25 37.25 20.03
C GLU A 300 -8.02 37.14 18.53
N ARG A 301 -6.79 36.82 18.15
CA ARG A 301 -6.42 36.49 16.78
C ARG A 301 -7.13 35.22 16.35
N THR A 302 -7.90 35.34 15.29
CA THR A 302 -8.71 34.27 14.73
C THR A 302 -8.23 33.94 13.32
N LEU A 303 -7.86 32.68 13.10
CA LEU A 303 -7.52 32.13 11.80
C LEU A 303 -8.74 31.34 11.27
N TYR A 304 -9.32 31.80 10.17
CA TYR A 304 -10.47 31.19 9.51
C TYR A 304 -10.05 30.63 8.16
N LEU A 305 -10.11 29.31 7.99
CA LEU A 305 -9.91 28.66 6.70
C LEU A 305 -11.24 28.12 6.18
N THR A 306 -11.58 28.48 4.95
CA THR A 306 -12.73 27.92 4.25
C THR A 306 -12.31 27.18 2.99
N PHE A 307 -13.01 26.07 2.72
CA PHE A 307 -12.80 25.21 1.57
C PHE A 307 -13.95 25.22 0.56
N GLU A 308 -15.03 25.95 0.88
CA GLU A 308 -16.28 25.94 0.10
C GLU A 308 -16.68 27.33 -0.38
N GLU A 309 -16.37 28.37 0.40
CA GLU A 309 -16.80 29.74 0.12
C GLU A 309 -15.62 30.68 -0.15
N SER A 310 -15.87 31.76 -0.92
CA SER A 310 -14.87 32.81 -1.08
C SER A 310 -14.78 33.69 0.17
N ARG A 311 -13.64 34.38 0.33
CA ARG A 311 -13.43 35.32 1.43
C ARG A 311 -14.53 36.38 1.46
N GLU A 312 -14.87 36.95 0.31
CA GLU A 312 -15.89 37.98 0.19
C GLU A 312 -17.26 37.45 0.62
N GLN A 313 -17.61 36.22 0.21
CA GLN A 313 -18.88 35.61 0.55
C GLN A 313 -19.01 35.35 2.06
N VAL A 314 -17.96 34.85 2.71
CA VAL A 314 -17.96 34.66 4.17
C VAL A 314 -18.13 36.01 4.90
N LEU A 315 -17.44 37.06 4.47
CA LEU A 315 -17.57 38.40 5.06
C LEU A 315 -18.96 39.00 4.84
N GLU A 316 -19.54 38.85 3.65
CA GLU A 316 -20.90 39.31 3.33
C GLU A 316 -21.95 38.57 4.15
N ASN A 317 -21.80 37.25 4.29
CA ASN A 317 -22.68 36.42 5.11
C ASN A 317 -22.61 36.83 6.60
N ALA A 318 -21.40 37.11 7.10
CA ALA A 318 -21.18 37.59 8.46
C ALA A 318 -21.81 38.97 8.69
N ALA A 319 -21.64 39.91 7.76
CA ALA A 319 -22.25 41.23 7.84
C ALA A 319 -23.79 41.16 7.77
N GLY A 320 -24.35 40.22 7.00
CA GLY A 320 -25.79 40.02 6.85
C GLY A 320 -26.52 39.61 8.14
N ILE A 321 -25.78 39.10 9.13
CA ILE A 321 -26.27 38.69 10.46
C ILE A 321 -25.77 39.62 11.58
N GLY A 322 -25.33 40.83 11.24
CA GLY A 322 -24.87 41.83 12.21
C GLY A 322 -23.45 41.62 12.75
N HIS A 323 -22.69 40.67 12.21
CA HIS A 323 -21.33 40.32 12.63
C HIS A 323 -20.30 40.78 11.59
N ASP A 324 -20.06 42.09 11.48
CA ASP A 324 -19.11 42.62 10.48
C ASP A 324 -17.65 42.32 10.86
N LEU A 325 -17.09 41.29 10.23
CA LEU A 325 -15.71 40.87 10.38
C LEU A 325 -14.71 41.71 9.56
N THR A 326 -15.19 42.51 8.62
CA THR A 326 -14.36 43.26 7.66
C THR A 326 -13.33 44.17 8.32
N PRO A 327 -13.68 44.97 9.35
CA PRO A 327 -12.76 45.93 9.98
C PRO A 327 -11.56 45.27 10.65
N HIS A 328 -11.66 43.99 10.98
CA HIS A 328 -10.68 43.25 11.77
C HIS A 328 -9.72 42.42 10.91
N THR A 329 -9.93 42.41 9.59
CA THR A 329 -9.09 41.66 8.66
C THR A 329 -7.64 42.17 8.67
N GLY A 330 -6.70 41.26 8.87
CA GLY A 330 -5.26 41.53 8.92
C GLY A 330 -4.69 41.57 10.35
N GLU A 331 -5.32 42.29 11.28
CA GLU A 331 -4.81 42.42 12.65
C GLU A 331 -5.32 41.31 13.58
N LEU A 332 -6.64 41.14 13.66
CA LEU A 332 -7.29 40.13 14.53
C LEU A 332 -7.92 38.99 13.75
N LEU A 333 -8.24 39.17 12.46
CA LEU A 333 -8.80 38.10 11.63
C LEU A 333 -7.93 37.84 10.41
N ARG A 334 -7.54 36.57 10.22
CA ARG A 334 -6.96 36.10 8.97
C ARG A 334 -7.88 35.07 8.33
N LEU A 335 -8.46 35.43 7.19
CA LEU A 335 -9.38 34.57 6.43
C LEU A 335 -8.70 34.07 5.15
N ILE A 336 -8.62 32.75 5.01
CA ILE A 336 -7.99 32.06 3.88
C ILE A 336 -9.03 31.17 3.19
N SER A 337 -9.26 31.39 1.91
CA SER A 337 -10.09 30.52 1.07
C SER A 337 -9.18 29.69 0.16
N THR A 338 -9.37 28.38 0.16
CA THR A 338 -8.58 27.48 -0.71
C THR A 338 -9.40 26.28 -1.14
N TYR A 339 -9.22 25.80 -2.37
CA TYR A 339 -9.90 24.59 -2.82
C TYR A 339 -9.28 23.34 -2.21
N PRO A 340 -10.07 22.32 -1.82
CA PRO A 340 -9.60 21.04 -1.32
C PRO A 340 -8.55 20.38 -2.24
N GLU A 341 -8.78 20.42 -3.54
CA GLU A 341 -7.97 19.75 -4.57
C GLU A 341 -6.64 20.46 -4.83
N SER A 342 -6.44 21.67 -4.30
CA SER A 342 -5.21 22.43 -4.52
C SER A 342 -3.97 21.75 -3.95
N ARG A 343 -4.14 20.92 -2.91
CA ARG A 343 -3.07 20.24 -2.19
C ARG A 343 -3.54 18.90 -1.62
N SER A 344 -2.58 18.02 -1.33
CA SER A 344 -2.85 16.85 -0.49
C SER A 344 -3.18 17.27 0.95
N LEU A 345 -3.83 16.37 1.70
CA LEU A 345 -4.13 16.60 3.13
C LEU A 345 -2.91 16.97 3.96
N GLY A 346 -1.76 16.31 3.74
CA GLY A 346 -0.51 16.66 4.42
C GLY A 346 -0.03 18.07 4.03
N GLY A 347 -0.28 18.49 2.79
CA GLY A 347 -0.03 19.86 2.33
C GLY A 347 -0.90 20.88 3.05
N HIS A 348 -2.21 20.64 3.13
CA HIS A 348 -3.14 21.50 3.88
C HIS A 348 -2.75 21.61 5.36
N LEU A 349 -2.38 20.50 6.01
CA LEU A 349 -1.93 20.52 7.40
C LEU A 349 -0.67 21.38 7.60
N LEU A 350 0.29 21.31 6.66
CA LEU A 350 1.50 22.13 6.71
C LEU A 350 1.20 23.61 6.48
N ASP A 351 0.28 23.94 5.58
CA ASP A 351 -0.15 25.31 5.37
C ASP A 351 -0.86 25.86 6.62
N ILE A 352 -1.75 25.09 7.24
CA ILE A 352 -2.37 25.45 8.51
C ILE A 352 -1.31 25.69 9.58
N LYS A 353 -0.32 24.81 9.70
CA LYS A 353 0.77 24.95 10.67
C LYS A 353 1.59 26.22 10.44
N ASP A 354 1.96 26.50 9.19
CA ASP A 354 2.67 27.73 8.83
C ASP A 354 1.88 28.99 9.17
N GLU A 355 0.57 28.96 8.90
CA GLU A 355 -0.32 30.09 9.15
C GLU A 355 -0.52 30.30 10.65
N VAL A 356 -0.62 29.22 11.43
CA VAL A 356 -0.64 29.28 12.90
C VAL A 356 0.68 29.81 13.44
N GLU A 357 1.82 29.40 12.91
CA GLU A 357 3.14 29.91 13.33
C GLU A 357 3.35 31.39 12.96
N ALA A 358 2.85 31.83 11.81
CA ALA A 358 3.03 33.20 11.33
C ALA A 358 2.05 34.19 11.98
N PHE A 359 0.81 33.78 12.22
CA PHE A 359 -0.24 34.63 12.73
C PHE A 359 -0.44 34.53 14.24
N GLU A 360 0.00 33.42 14.86
CA GLU A 360 -0.18 33.12 16.29
C GLU A 360 -1.64 33.31 16.75
N PRO A 361 -2.62 32.61 16.14
CA PRO A 361 -4.01 32.73 16.53
C PRO A 361 -4.28 32.09 17.89
N GLU A 362 -5.32 32.54 18.60
CA GLU A 362 -5.93 31.81 19.70
C GLU A 362 -7.15 30.97 19.24
N ARG A 363 -7.78 31.33 18.12
CA ARG A 363 -8.91 30.60 17.52
C ARG A 363 -8.60 30.11 16.11
N LEU A 364 -8.99 28.87 15.82
CA LEU A 364 -8.86 28.25 14.52
C LEU A 364 -10.21 27.71 14.04
N VAL A 365 -10.65 28.13 12.85
CA VAL A 365 -11.88 27.67 12.21
C VAL A 365 -11.56 26.99 10.88
N LEU A 366 -12.12 25.80 10.64
CA LEU A 366 -12.01 25.04 9.39
C LEU A 366 -13.39 24.70 8.82
N ASP A 367 -13.80 25.37 7.75
CA ASP A 367 -15.17 25.40 7.22
C ASP A 367 -15.27 24.97 5.73
N THR A 368 -15.69 23.75 5.39
CA THR A 368 -15.79 22.57 6.23
C THR A 368 -14.75 21.53 5.80
N VAL A 369 -14.28 20.69 6.74
CA VAL A 369 -13.27 19.66 6.43
C VAL A 369 -13.88 18.45 5.70
N SER A 370 -15.21 18.39 5.55
CA SER A 370 -15.90 17.37 4.75
C SER A 370 -15.42 17.36 3.30
N SER A 371 -15.21 18.55 2.73
CA SER A 371 -14.69 18.73 1.38
C SER A 371 -13.29 18.10 1.21
N LEU A 372 -12.44 18.20 2.24
CA LEU A 372 -11.13 17.55 2.30
C LEU A 372 -11.25 16.03 2.39
N ALA A 373 -12.23 15.51 3.15
CA ALA A 373 -12.46 14.09 3.32
C ALA A 373 -12.79 13.38 1.99
N TYR A 374 -13.47 14.05 1.05
CA TYR A 374 -13.80 13.48 -0.26
C TYR A 374 -12.59 13.31 -1.18
N THR A 375 -11.50 14.05 -0.95
CA THR A 375 -10.32 14.07 -1.83
C THR A 375 -9.26 13.01 -1.48
N ALA A 376 -9.44 12.27 -0.38
CA ALA A 376 -8.45 11.35 0.15
C ALA A 376 -9.07 10.14 0.85
N GLY A 377 -8.32 9.04 0.97
CA GLY A 377 -8.77 7.87 1.73
C GLY A 377 -8.90 8.13 3.25
N GLU A 378 -9.74 7.32 3.92
CA GLU A 378 -10.07 7.44 5.35
C GLU A 378 -8.84 7.51 6.26
N ARG A 379 -7.82 6.69 5.99
CA ARG A 379 -6.55 6.69 6.75
C ARG A 379 -5.85 8.05 6.68
N SER A 380 -5.75 8.64 5.49
CA SER A 380 -5.08 9.93 5.28
C SER A 380 -5.84 11.07 5.98
N PHE A 381 -7.17 11.01 5.95
CA PHE A 381 -8.02 12.00 6.64
C PHE A 381 -7.94 11.87 8.16
N ARG A 382 -7.86 10.63 8.68
CA ARG A 382 -7.59 10.38 10.10
C ARG A 382 -6.22 10.93 10.53
N GLU A 383 -5.19 10.70 9.73
CA GLU A 383 -3.84 11.26 9.93
C GLU A 383 -3.86 12.80 9.97
N PHE A 384 -4.61 13.44 9.07
CA PHE A 384 -4.83 14.90 9.09
C PHE A 384 -5.45 15.37 10.40
N LEU A 385 -6.53 14.73 10.88
CA LEU A 385 -7.17 15.11 12.15
C LEU A 385 -6.27 14.89 13.37
N ILE A 386 -5.42 13.85 13.38
CA ILE A 386 -4.43 13.64 14.44
C ILE A 386 -3.44 14.80 14.47
N GLY A 387 -2.93 15.20 13.30
CA GLY A 387 -2.02 16.34 13.17
C GLY A 387 -2.66 17.66 13.58
N LEU A 388 -3.92 17.88 13.21
CA LEU A 388 -4.69 19.04 13.63
C LEU A 388 -4.85 19.08 15.15
N ASN A 389 -5.26 17.97 15.78
CA ASN A 389 -5.43 17.90 17.24
C ASN A 389 -4.10 18.12 17.98
N ALA A 390 -3.00 17.57 17.47
CA ALA A 390 -1.67 17.81 18.00
C ALA A 390 -1.29 19.30 17.94
N LEU A 391 -1.55 19.97 16.81
CA LEU A 391 -1.31 21.40 16.65
C LEU A 391 -2.18 22.22 17.61
N THR A 392 -3.47 21.91 17.70
CA THR A 392 -4.42 22.54 18.62
C THR A 392 -3.93 22.48 20.07
N LYS A 393 -3.44 21.31 20.51
CA LYS A 393 -2.94 21.12 21.88
C LYS A 393 -1.58 21.75 22.13
N ASP A 394 -0.69 21.75 21.15
CA ASP A 394 0.64 22.37 21.26
C ASP A 394 0.53 23.90 21.38
N LYS A 395 -0.41 24.50 20.64
CA LYS A 395 -0.63 25.96 20.59
C LYS A 395 -1.78 26.45 21.46
N GLU A 396 -2.39 25.56 22.26
CA GLU A 396 -3.55 25.84 23.13
C GLU A 396 -4.74 26.52 22.41
N LEU A 397 -4.95 26.21 21.12
CA LEU A 397 -5.99 26.82 20.28
C LEU A 397 -7.39 26.39 20.70
N LEU A 398 -8.38 27.26 20.46
CA LEU A 398 -9.79 26.86 20.35
C LEU A 398 -10.07 26.52 18.88
N THR A 399 -10.15 25.23 18.57
CA THR A 399 -10.27 24.77 17.17
C THR A 399 -11.66 24.24 16.88
N TRP A 400 -12.36 24.85 15.92
CA TRP A 400 -13.67 24.43 15.42
C TRP A 400 -13.56 23.96 13.97
N TYR A 401 -14.13 22.80 13.65
CA TYR A 401 -14.16 22.30 12.27
C TYR A 401 -15.49 21.63 11.92
N GLY A 402 -15.91 21.81 10.68
CA GLY A 402 -17.24 21.43 10.20
C GLY A 402 -17.20 20.10 9.47
N MET A 403 -18.21 19.27 9.66
CA MET A 403 -18.39 18.04 8.90
C MET A 403 -19.84 17.86 8.49
N MET A 404 -20.09 17.84 7.18
CA MET A 404 -21.40 17.65 6.58
C MET A 404 -21.89 16.21 6.76
N GLU A 405 -23.13 16.07 7.22
CA GLU A 405 -23.88 14.81 7.22
C GLU A 405 -24.93 14.79 6.09
N PRO A 406 -25.30 13.60 5.58
CA PRO A 406 -26.44 13.45 4.69
C PRO A 406 -27.74 13.93 5.36
N VAL A 407 -28.57 14.67 4.62
CA VAL A 407 -29.81 15.31 5.13
C VAL A 407 -30.86 14.29 5.60
N PHE A 408 -30.99 13.17 4.88
CA PHE A 408 -32.12 12.23 5.02
C PHE A 408 -31.72 10.86 5.58
N GLU A 409 -30.47 10.71 6.05
CA GLU A 409 -30.04 9.45 6.66
C GLU A 409 -30.27 9.48 8.19
N PRO A 410 -30.69 8.35 8.80
CA PRO A 410 -30.64 8.18 10.24
C PRO A 410 -29.25 8.54 10.77
N PRO A 411 -29.08 8.92 12.04
CA PRO A 411 -27.76 9.18 12.61
C PRO A 411 -26.97 7.87 12.70
N VAL A 412 -26.43 7.41 11.57
CA VAL A 412 -25.62 6.18 11.47
C VAL A 412 -24.20 6.56 11.82
N SER A 413 -23.98 6.84 13.11
CA SER A 413 -22.72 7.31 13.69
C SER A 413 -22.23 8.65 13.11
N VAL A 414 -21.44 9.40 13.87
CA VAL A 414 -20.80 10.65 13.42
C VAL A 414 -19.67 10.30 12.42
N TYR A 415 -20.05 9.67 11.30
CA TYR A 415 -19.28 8.99 10.26
C TYR A 415 -18.60 7.65 10.63
N LYS A 416 -18.61 6.72 9.66
CA LYS A 416 -17.89 5.43 9.64
C LYS A 416 -16.38 5.69 9.71
N GLY A 417 -15.70 5.18 10.74
CA GLY A 417 -14.24 5.37 10.90
C GLY A 417 -13.76 5.89 12.26
N HIS A 418 -14.64 5.96 13.26
CA HIS A 418 -14.32 6.42 14.63
C HIS A 418 -13.73 7.84 14.72
N MET A 419 -14.02 8.73 13.75
CA MET A 419 -13.44 10.08 13.71
C MET A 419 -13.88 10.96 14.89
N SER A 420 -15.10 10.73 15.39
CA SER A 420 -15.64 11.32 16.63
C SER A 420 -14.82 11.03 17.89
N ALA A 421 -13.96 9.99 17.86
CA ALA A 421 -13.05 9.69 18.96
C ALA A 421 -11.89 10.71 19.06
N LEU A 422 -11.55 11.39 17.96
CA LEU A 422 -10.47 12.36 17.91
C LEU A 422 -10.89 13.75 18.41
N SER A 423 -12.17 14.12 18.29
CA SER A 423 -12.68 15.39 18.80
C SER A 423 -12.90 15.34 20.32
N ASP A 424 -12.69 16.47 20.99
CA ASP A 424 -12.97 16.62 22.41
C ASP A 424 -14.44 16.97 22.66
N THR A 425 -15.00 17.84 21.82
CA THR A 425 -16.40 18.28 21.84
C THR A 425 -17.07 17.97 20.51
N ILE A 426 -18.33 17.53 20.53
CA ILE A 426 -19.13 17.27 19.33
C ILE A 426 -20.46 17.99 19.47
N LEU A 427 -20.72 18.87 18.52
CA LEU A 427 -21.97 19.60 18.35
C LEU A 427 -22.73 19.03 17.16
N LEU A 428 -24.00 18.69 17.35
CA LEU A 428 -24.85 18.13 16.31
C LEU A 428 -25.97 19.11 15.97
N LEU A 429 -26.06 19.50 14.69
CA LEU A 429 -27.12 20.30 14.12
C LEU A 429 -27.94 19.45 13.15
N ARG A 430 -29.27 19.47 13.28
CA ARG A 430 -30.17 18.70 12.40
C ARG A 430 -31.41 19.49 12.01
N TYR A 431 -32.04 19.04 10.92
CA TYR A 431 -33.42 19.39 10.63
C TYR A 431 -34.36 18.51 11.46
N LEU A 432 -35.45 19.11 11.91
CA LEU A 432 -36.55 18.43 12.59
C LEU A 432 -37.83 18.74 11.84
N GLU A 433 -38.46 17.72 11.27
CA GLU A 433 -39.76 17.86 10.64
C GLU A 433 -40.85 17.89 11.72
N THR A 434 -41.59 18.99 11.79
CA THR A 434 -42.70 19.18 12.71
C THR A 434 -43.97 19.54 11.95
N GLY A 435 -44.76 18.53 11.57
CA GLY A 435 -46.04 18.72 10.88
C GLY A 435 -45.88 19.41 9.52
N GLU A 436 -46.07 20.73 9.47
CA GLU A 436 -45.98 21.55 8.25
C GLU A 436 -44.67 22.36 8.14
N GLU A 437 -43.80 22.32 9.16
CA GLU A 437 -42.58 23.15 9.21
C GLU A 437 -41.32 22.29 9.39
N ILE A 438 -40.24 22.69 8.72
CA ILE A 438 -38.89 22.16 8.96
C ILE A 438 -38.18 23.10 9.92
N LYS A 439 -37.99 22.63 11.15
CA LYS A 439 -37.21 23.33 12.17
C LYS A 439 -35.75 22.91 12.13
N ARG A 440 -34.89 23.70 12.77
CA ARG A 440 -33.49 23.37 13.03
C ARG A 440 -33.32 23.08 14.51
N ILE A 441 -32.54 22.06 14.82
CA ILE A 441 -32.28 21.63 16.19
C ILE A 441 -30.78 21.47 16.43
N PHE A 442 -30.40 21.65 17.68
CA PHE A 442 -29.04 21.60 18.18
C PHE A 442 -28.95 20.69 19.41
N THR A 443 -27.87 19.93 19.52
CA THR A 443 -27.49 19.25 20.77
C THR A 443 -25.98 19.13 20.90
N VAL A 444 -25.48 19.18 22.14
CA VAL A 444 -24.12 18.75 22.47
C VAL A 444 -24.17 17.23 22.62
N LEU A 445 -23.45 16.49 21.77
CA LEU A 445 -23.40 15.02 21.86
C LEU A 445 -22.34 14.54 22.85
N LYS A 446 -21.26 15.30 22.95
CA LYS A 446 -20.08 14.94 23.74
C LYS A 446 -19.30 16.19 24.09
N MET A 447 -18.81 16.22 25.32
CA MET A 447 -17.77 17.14 25.75
C MET A 447 -16.83 16.41 26.71
N ARG A 448 -15.53 16.36 26.39
CA ARG A 448 -14.53 15.77 27.29
C ARG A 448 -14.12 16.79 28.36
N GLY A 449 -14.00 16.33 29.60
CA GLY A 449 -13.51 17.16 30.71
C GLY A 449 -14.55 18.11 31.33
N SER A 450 -15.80 18.10 30.86
CA SER A 450 -16.91 18.87 31.43
C SER A 450 -18.21 18.06 31.36
N ASP A 451 -19.11 18.32 32.29
CA ASP A 451 -20.52 17.99 32.08
C ASP A 451 -21.08 18.91 30.98
N HIS A 452 -22.12 18.46 30.27
CA HIS A 452 -22.80 19.25 29.25
C HIS A 452 -24.32 19.01 29.32
N ASP A 453 -25.10 20.00 28.88
CA ASP A 453 -26.56 19.86 28.78
C ASP A 453 -26.92 18.89 27.65
N PRO A 454 -27.51 17.71 27.95
CA PRO A 454 -27.85 16.71 26.93
C PRO A 454 -29.18 17.03 26.23
N SER A 455 -29.80 18.18 26.53
CA SER A 455 -31.08 18.54 25.93
C SER A 455 -30.95 19.00 24.48
N VAL A 456 -31.92 18.61 23.66
CA VAL A 456 -32.05 19.14 22.29
C VAL A 456 -32.78 20.48 22.35
N ARG A 457 -32.23 21.50 21.68
CA ARG A 457 -32.80 22.84 21.59
C ARG A 457 -33.13 23.22 20.15
N GLU A 458 -34.15 24.04 19.95
CA GLU A 458 -34.43 24.65 18.64
C GLU A 458 -33.35 25.69 18.32
N ILE A 459 -33.02 25.84 17.04
CA ILE A 459 -32.14 26.89 16.54
C ILE A 459 -32.99 27.93 15.80
N GLU A 460 -32.86 29.19 16.21
CA GLU A 460 -33.43 30.34 15.52
C GLU A 460 -32.29 31.12 14.86
N ILE A 461 -32.46 31.47 13.58
CA ILE A 461 -31.51 32.30 12.82
C ILE A 461 -32.22 33.61 12.54
N GLY A 462 -31.70 34.70 13.10
CA GLY A 462 -32.22 36.05 12.91
C GLY A 462 -31.15 37.03 12.44
N ASP A 463 -31.48 38.31 12.47
CA ASP A 463 -30.61 39.40 12.04
C ASP A 463 -29.38 39.62 12.97
N GLU A 464 -29.39 39.01 14.17
CA GLU A 464 -28.28 39.03 15.14
C GLU A 464 -27.56 37.67 15.22
N GLY A 465 -27.75 36.79 14.22
CA GLY A 465 -27.12 35.48 14.13
C GLY A 465 -27.95 34.32 14.67
N LEU A 466 -27.26 33.24 15.03
CA LEU A 466 -27.82 32.01 15.59
C LEU A 466 -28.08 32.18 17.09
N ALA A 467 -29.32 31.89 17.51
CA ALA A 467 -29.73 31.82 18.90
C ALA A 467 -30.29 30.43 19.24
N LEU A 468 -30.01 29.96 20.47
CA LEU A 468 -30.60 28.72 20.98
C LEU A 468 -31.96 29.01 21.61
N GLY A 469 -33.00 28.44 21.01
CA GLY A 469 -34.37 28.54 21.46
C GLY A 469 -34.73 27.53 22.55
N SER A 470 -36.01 27.19 22.61
CA SER A 470 -36.56 26.34 23.66
C SER A 470 -36.14 24.87 23.52
N ARG A 471 -36.20 24.13 24.65
CA ARG A 471 -35.96 22.67 24.66
C ARG A 471 -37.07 21.94 23.90
N VAL A 472 -36.68 21.11 22.95
CA VAL A 472 -37.59 20.23 22.20
C VAL A 472 -37.94 19.01 23.05
N LYS A 473 -39.23 18.67 23.14
CA LYS A 473 -39.73 17.49 23.87
C LYS A 473 -40.43 16.54 22.91
N GLY A 474 -40.11 15.25 22.97
CA GLY A 474 -40.70 14.22 22.11
C GLY A 474 -39.81 12.98 21.97
N ARG A 475 -40.33 11.94 21.31
CA ARG A 475 -39.56 10.77 20.85
C ARG A 475 -39.27 10.92 19.35
N GLY A 476 -38.20 10.29 18.87
CA GLY A 476 -37.80 10.36 17.45
C GLY A 476 -37.03 11.63 17.04
N ILE A 477 -36.72 12.54 17.98
CA ILE A 477 -36.09 13.84 17.68
C ILE A 477 -34.78 13.69 16.89
N LEU A 478 -33.91 12.76 17.30
CA LEU A 478 -32.63 12.51 16.61
C LEU A 478 -32.80 11.77 15.27
N GLN A 479 -33.94 11.12 15.05
CA GLN A 479 -34.34 10.53 13.77
C GLN A 479 -34.95 11.56 12.81
N GLY A 480 -35.16 12.81 13.26
CA GLY A 480 -35.68 13.90 12.43
C GLY A 480 -37.20 14.04 12.41
N SER A 481 -37.96 13.29 13.22
CA SER A 481 -39.43 13.34 13.27
C SER A 481 -39.98 13.25 14.70
N LEU A 482 -41.02 14.04 15.02
CA LEU A 482 -41.72 14.02 16.32
C LEU A 482 -42.94 13.08 16.28
N GLU A 483 -42.89 11.95 16.97
CA GLU A 483 -44.09 11.11 17.16
C GLU A 483 -45.00 11.65 18.28
N GLY A 484 -46.21 12.08 17.91
CA GLY A 484 -47.28 12.45 18.84
C GLY A 484 -48.52 11.54 18.70
N GLY A 485 -48.64 10.51 19.55
CA GLY A 485 -49.92 9.80 19.77
C GLY A 485 -49.79 8.31 20.03
N ARG A 486 -50.28 7.87 21.21
CA ARG A 486 -50.54 6.49 21.68
C ARG A 486 -49.67 5.37 21.09
N ALA A 487 -48.96 4.66 21.98
CA ALA A 487 -48.43 3.32 21.68
C ALA A 487 -49.56 2.41 21.17
N VAL A 488 -49.67 2.28 19.85
CA VAL A 488 -50.48 1.26 19.17
C VAL A 488 -49.53 0.11 18.92
N LYS A 489 -49.92 -1.09 19.36
CA LYS A 489 -49.16 -2.31 19.10
C LYS A 489 -48.98 -2.47 17.58
N THR A 490 -47.74 -2.64 17.15
CA THR A 490 -47.24 -2.64 15.77
C THR A 490 -48.05 -3.52 14.81
N GLY A 491 -48.67 -4.60 15.30
CA GLY A 491 -49.50 -5.49 14.49
C GLY A 491 -50.81 -4.90 13.94
N THR A 492 -51.44 -3.91 14.60
CA THR A 492 -52.77 -3.41 14.16
C THR A 492 -52.68 -2.25 13.17
N VAL A 493 -51.57 -1.51 13.16
CA VAL A 493 -51.36 -0.34 12.27
C VAL A 493 -51.08 -0.78 10.84
N ILE A 494 -50.35 -1.88 10.65
CA ILE A 494 -50.03 -2.42 9.32
C ILE A 494 -51.29 -2.95 8.63
N GLU A 495 -52.14 -3.71 9.35
CA GLU A 495 -53.42 -4.19 8.81
C GLU A 495 -54.39 -3.03 8.48
N GLU A 496 -54.45 -1.98 9.31
CA GLU A 496 -55.25 -0.79 9.01
C GLU A 496 -54.69 0.01 7.82
N LEU A 497 -53.37 0.12 7.67
CA LEU A 497 -52.73 0.85 6.56
C LEU A 497 -52.89 0.11 5.22
N ILE A 498 -52.75 -1.22 5.20
CA ILE A 498 -52.97 -2.04 4.00
C ILE A 498 -54.43 -1.95 3.55
N THR A 499 -55.37 -1.98 4.50
CA THR A 499 -56.81 -1.84 4.20
C THR A 499 -57.18 -0.44 3.70
N ARG A 500 -56.44 0.59 4.13
CA ARG A 500 -56.75 2.02 3.88
C ARG A 500 -56.00 2.62 2.70
N TYR A 501 -54.91 2.00 2.25
CA TYR A 501 -54.09 2.43 1.12
C TYR A 501 -53.68 1.21 0.24
N PRO A 502 -54.48 0.84 -0.78
CA PRO A 502 -54.17 -0.27 -1.70
C PRO A 502 -52.84 -0.13 -2.46
N GLU A 503 -52.33 1.11 -2.54
CA GLU A 503 -51.04 1.43 -3.15
C GLU A 503 -49.86 0.89 -2.34
N LEU A 504 -50.03 0.61 -1.04
CA LEU A 504 -49.01 -0.05 -0.22
C LEU A 504 -48.86 -1.53 -0.57
N GLU A 505 -49.93 -2.22 -0.94
CA GLU A 505 -49.86 -3.60 -1.48
C GLU A 505 -49.09 -3.62 -2.80
N ALA A 506 -49.36 -2.66 -3.69
CA ALA A 506 -48.63 -2.52 -4.94
C ALA A 506 -47.14 -2.16 -4.71
N ARG A 507 -46.85 -1.33 -3.70
CA ARG A 507 -45.48 -0.96 -3.33
C ARG A 507 -44.73 -2.11 -2.64
N HIS A 508 -45.41 -2.93 -1.85
CA HIS A 508 -44.86 -4.15 -1.27
C HIS A 508 -44.55 -5.19 -2.34
N ALA A 509 -45.50 -5.43 -3.27
CA ALA A 509 -45.28 -6.31 -4.42
C ALA A 509 -44.14 -5.80 -5.33
N TRP A 510 -43.98 -4.48 -5.45
CA TRP A 510 -42.87 -3.87 -6.19
C TRP A 510 -41.51 -4.05 -5.47
N ILE A 511 -41.46 -3.90 -4.14
CA ILE A 511 -40.25 -4.17 -3.36
C ILE A 511 -39.89 -5.66 -3.44
N ASP A 512 -40.87 -6.56 -3.33
CA ASP A 512 -40.66 -8.00 -3.49
C ASP A 512 -40.12 -8.34 -4.89
N ASP A 513 -40.69 -7.77 -5.95
CA ASP A 513 -40.19 -7.93 -7.32
C ASP A 513 -38.78 -7.35 -7.49
N LEU A 514 -38.48 -6.21 -6.85
CA LEU A 514 -37.16 -5.59 -6.88
C LEU A 514 -36.11 -6.47 -6.19
N VAL A 515 -36.37 -6.93 -4.96
CA VAL A 515 -35.48 -7.82 -4.19
C VAL A 515 -35.26 -9.15 -4.90
N GLN A 516 -36.29 -9.71 -5.55
CA GLN A 516 -36.16 -10.93 -6.34
C GLN A 516 -35.31 -10.77 -7.61
N ARG A 517 -35.15 -9.56 -8.13
CA ARG A 517 -34.35 -9.24 -9.33
C ARG A 517 -32.92 -8.79 -9.04
N VAL A 518 -32.57 -8.51 -7.78
CA VAL A 518 -31.20 -8.11 -7.42
C VAL A 518 -30.24 -9.29 -7.65
N PRO A 519 -29.16 -9.11 -8.44
CA PRO A 519 -28.22 -10.19 -8.78
C PRO A 519 -27.25 -10.56 -7.64
N THR A 520 -27.27 -9.79 -6.56
CA THR A 520 -26.46 -10.00 -5.35
C THR A 520 -27.25 -10.83 -4.33
N PRO A 521 -26.68 -11.87 -3.71
CA PRO A 521 -27.28 -12.56 -2.59
C PRO A 521 -27.66 -11.59 -1.47
N ILE A 522 -28.92 -11.62 -1.04
CA ILE A 522 -29.44 -10.89 0.11
C ILE A 522 -30.03 -11.93 1.07
N LEU A 523 -29.64 -11.87 2.34
CA LEU A 523 -30.18 -12.67 3.43
C LEU A 523 -30.79 -11.76 4.49
N ALA A 524 -31.85 -12.21 5.14
CA ALA A 524 -32.32 -11.65 6.40
C ALA A 524 -31.92 -12.62 7.51
N LEU A 525 -31.26 -12.14 8.56
CA LEU A 525 -30.77 -12.92 9.69
C LEU A 525 -31.41 -12.46 11.00
N ASP A 526 -31.52 -13.33 12.00
CA ASP A 526 -31.80 -12.91 13.37
C ASP A 526 -30.54 -12.46 14.13
N ASP A 527 -30.69 -12.01 15.39
CA ASP A 527 -29.57 -11.62 16.26
C ASP A 527 -28.55 -12.74 16.52
N GLU A 528 -28.95 -14.00 16.36
CA GLU A 528 -28.10 -15.18 16.56
C GLU A 528 -27.37 -15.60 15.27
N GLY A 529 -27.68 -14.98 14.12
CA GLY A 529 -27.09 -15.30 12.82
C GLY A 529 -27.85 -16.37 12.02
N THR A 530 -29.07 -16.71 12.44
CA THR A 530 -29.95 -17.66 11.77
C THR A 530 -30.64 -17.00 10.58
N VAL A 531 -30.67 -17.67 9.42
CA VAL A 531 -31.31 -17.14 8.22
C VAL A 531 -32.83 -17.20 8.33
N LEU A 532 -33.48 -16.04 8.25
CA LEU A 532 -34.94 -15.88 8.23
C LEU A 532 -35.50 -15.86 6.80
N ALA A 533 -34.75 -15.28 5.86
CA ALA A 533 -35.15 -15.20 4.45
C ALA A 533 -33.92 -15.02 3.53
N ALA A 534 -34.06 -15.37 2.26
CA ALA A 534 -33.02 -15.22 1.26
C ALA A 534 -33.61 -14.95 -0.13
N ASN A 535 -32.97 -14.09 -0.92
CA ASN A 535 -33.38 -13.83 -2.29
C ASN A 535 -32.86 -14.92 -3.27
N PRO A 536 -33.40 -15.03 -4.51
CA PRO A 536 -32.99 -16.05 -5.48
C PRO A 536 -31.49 -16.06 -5.80
N ALA A 537 -30.82 -14.90 -5.73
CA ALA A 537 -29.39 -14.78 -5.98
C ALA A 537 -28.53 -15.58 -4.98
N ALA A 538 -29.04 -15.86 -3.78
CA ALA A 538 -28.37 -16.72 -2.78
C ALA A 538 -28.00 -18.10 -3.35
N ARG A 539 -28.81 -18.64 -4.27
CA ARG A 539 -28.53 -19.92 -4.93
C ARG A 539 -27.18 -19.97 -5.64
N ARG A 540 -26.73 -18.84 -6.20
CA ARG A 540 -25.47 -18.75 -6.94
C ARG A 540 -24.24 -18.90 -6.03
N PHE A 541 -24.32 -18.43 -4.80
CA PHE A 541 -23.23 -18.50 -3.81
C PHE A 541 -23.31 -19.79 -2.99
N PHE A 542 -24.48 -20.10 -2.43
CA PHE A 542 -24.65 -21.25 -1.54
C PHE A 542 -24.86 -22.59 -2.27
N GLY A 543 -25.17 -22.58 -3.57
CA GLY A 543 -25.46 -23.80 -4.34
C GLY A 543 -26.78 -24.48 -3.95
N ARG A 544 -27.63 -23.82 -3.15
CA ARG A 544 -28.90 -24.33 -2.62
C ARG A 544 -30.03 -23.36 -2.93
N ASP A 545 -31.25 -23.87 -3.02
CA ASP A 545 -32.40 -22.98 -3.17
C ASP A 545 -32.59 -22.14 -1.88
N PRO A 546 -32.99 -20.86 -1.97
CA PRO A 546 -33.07 -19.96 -0.82
C PRO A 546 -33.92 -20.49 0.35
N GLY A 547 -34.98 -21.23 0.04
CA GLY A 547 -35.84 -21.86 1.06
C GLY A 547 -35.17 -22.99 1.85
N GLN A 548 -34.03 -23.51 1.39
CA GLN A 548 -33.22 -24.50 2.11
C GLN A 548 -32.21 -23.85 3.06
N LEU A 549 -32.02 -22.53 2.97
CA LEU A 549 -31.13 -21.78 3.85
C LEU A 549 -31.85 -21.28 5.09
N VAL A 550 -33.19 -21.16 5.04
CA VAL A 550 -34.01 -20.70 6.17
C VAL A 550 -33.84 -21.64 7.36
N ASP A 551 -33.73 -21.07 8.56
CA ASP A 551 -33.44 -21.73 9.84
C ASP A 551 -32.00 -22.31 9.97
N GLU A 552 -31.10 -22.06 9.00
CA GLU A 552 -29.68 -22.40 9.15
C GLU A 552 -28.92 -21.28 9.88
N ASP A 553 -28.15 -21.65 10.89
CA ASP A 553 -27.17 -20.78 11.55
C ASP A 553 -25.87 -20.74 10.73
N LEU A 554 -25.50 -19.54 10.27
CA LEU A 554 -24.29 -19.32 9.47
C LEU A 554 -23.02 -19.17 10.33
N GLY A 555 -23.13 -19.24 11.65
CA GLY A 555 -22.00 -19.21 12.59
C GLY A 555 -21.31 -17.86 12.71
N LEU A 556 -22.01 -16.77 12.35
CA LEU A 556 -21.52 -15.40 12.41
C LEU A 556 -22.55 -14.50 13.09
N PRO A 557 -22.16 -13.65 14.06
CA PRO A 557 -23.07 -12.69 14.65
C PRO A 557 -23.52 -11.70 13.56
N ALA A 558 -24.83 -11.50 13.42
CA ALA A 558 -25.44 -10.64 12.40
C ALA A 558 -25.07 -9.14 12.52
N VAL A 559 -24.24 -8.77 13.49
CA VAL A 559 -23.89 -7.40 13.89
C VAL A 559 -22.47 -7.00 13.43
N GLU A 560 -21.66 -7.93 12.92
CA GLU A 560 -20.33 -7.60 12.38
C GLU A 560 -20.40 -7.21 10.89
N ASP A 561 -20.17 -5.92 10.60
CA ASP A 561 -20.01 -5.44 9.23
C ASP A 561 -18.69 -5.95 8.64
N ASP A 562 -18.68 -6.32 7.37
CA ASP A 562 -17.56 -6.99 6.68
C ASP A 562 -17.16 -8.37 7.26
N ALA A 563 -18.07 -9.07 7.96
CA ALA A 563 -17.83 -10.43 8.43
C ALA A 563 -17.52 -11.40 7.28
N MET A 564 -16.52 -12.26 7.47
CA MET A 564 -16.14 -13.25 6.47
C MET A 564 -16.83 -14.58 6.71
N LEU A 565 -17.76 -14.92 5.82
CA LEU A 565 -18.43 -16.20 5.77
C LEU A 565 -17.59 -17.22 5.00
N GLN A 566 -17.33 -18.35 5.63
CA GLN A 566 -16.79 -19.54 4.97
C GLN A 566 -17.91 -20.56 4.82
N PHE A 567 -18.21 -20.97 3.59
CA PHE A 567 -19.30 -21.89 3.31
C PHE A 567 -18.84 -23.01 2.38
N ARG A 568 -19.29 -24.24 2.63
CA ARG A 568 -19.03 -25.39 1.75
C ARG A 568 -20.32 -25.74 1.00
N THR A 569 -20.29 -25.66 -0.33
CA THR A 569 -21.45 -25.99 -1.17
C THR A 569 -21.77 -27.49 -1.11
N PRO A 570 -22.99 -27.94 -1.50
CA PRO A 570 -23.34 -29.36 -1.58
C PRO A 570 -22.38 -30.22 -2.40
N GLU A 571 -21.74 -29.63 -3.41
CA GLU A 571 -20.75 -30.27 -4.29
C GLU A 571 -19.35 -30.35 -3.65
N GLY A 572 -19.18 -29.87 -2.41
CA GLY A 572 -17.93 -29.90 -1.67
C GLY A 572 -16.99 -28.71 -1.91
N LEU A 573 -17.40 -27.71 -2.72
CA LEU A 573 -16.58 -26.53 -2.96
C LEU A 573 -16.59 -25.56 -1.77
N LEU A 574 -15.41 -25.15 -1.32
CA LEU A 574 -15.26 -24.10 -0.32
C LEU A 574 -15.37 -22.71 -0.98
N ARG A 575 -16.26 -21.88 -0.45
CA ARG A 575 -16.47 -20.48 -0.86
C ARG A 575 -16.29 -19.52 0.30
N TRP A 576 -15.87 -18.31 -0.06
CA TRP A 576 -15.69 -17.20 0.87
C TRP A 576 -16.59 -16.06 0.45
N GLY A 577 -17.47 -15.65 1.36
CA GLY A 577 -18.37 -14.54 1.17
C GLY A 577 -18.02 -13.43 2.15
N GLN A 578 -17.92 -12.20 1.68
CA GLN A 578 -17.89 -11.04 2.57
C GLN A 578 -19.33 -10.60 2.80
N MET A 579 -19.77 -10.66 4.04
CA MET A 579 -21.09 -10.22 4.45
C MET A 579 -21.04 -8.72 4.72
N ARG A 580 -21.97 -7.98 4.11
CA ARG A 580 -22.14 -6.55 4.38
C ARG A 580 -23.55 -6.29 4.82
N THR A 581 -23.70 -5.62 5.94
CA THR A 581 -25.02 -5.31 6.48
C THR A 581 -25.65 -4.19 5.67
N LEU A 582 -26.79 -4.47 5.05
CA LEU A 582 -27.64 -3.48 4.43
C LEU A 582 -28.42 -2.79 5.56
N SER A 583 -27.94 -1.64 6.03
CA SER A 583 -28.67 -0.85 7.03
C SER A 583 -29.99 -0.34 6.45
N ALA A 584 -31.06 -1.11 6.65
CA ALA A 584 -32.44 -0.69 6.44
C ALA A 584 -33.22 -0.90 7.74
N GLY A 585 -33.13 0.06 8.66
CA GLY A 585 -34.17 0.41 9.65
C GLY A 585 -34.73 -0.64 10.63
N ALA A 586 -34.37 -1.92 10.55
CA ALA A 586 -35.03 -3.00 11.29
C ALA A 586 -34.26 -3.45 12.55
N HIS A 587 -33.53 -2.54 13.21
CA HIS A 587 -32.90 -2.88 14.50
C HIS A 587 -33.91 -2.99 15.66
N ASP A 588 -35.18 -2.60 15.48
CA ASP A 588 -36.22 -2.75 16.51
C ASP A 588 -36.89 -4.15 16.51
N GLU A 589 -36.64 -5.02 15.53
CA GLU A 589 -37.26 -6.36 15.43
C GLU A 589 -36.26 -7.55 15.44
N GLY A 590 -34.96 -7.29 15.67
CA GLY A 590 -33.95 -8.36 15.71
C GLY A 590 -33.72 -9.04 14.36
N VAL A 591 -33.94 -8.32 13.25
CA VAL A 591 -33.75 -8.81 11.87
C VAL A 591 -32.70 -7.96 11.14
N HIS A 592 -31.65 -8.59 10.63
CA HIS A 592 -30.52 -7.95 9.94
C HIS A 592 -30.50 -8.36 8.47
N LEU A 593 -30.60 -7.38 7.57
CA LEU A 593 -30.42 -7.61 6.13
C LEU A 593 -28.94 -7.55 5.79
N VAL A 594 -28.42 -8.58 5.13
CA VAL A 594 -27.02 -8.70 4.74
C VAL A 594 -26.90 -9.05 3.26
N THR A 595 -25.93 -8.46 2.57
CA THR A 595 -25.49 -8.93 1.26
C THR A 595 -24.28 -9.83 1.40
N VAL A 596 -24.12 -10.79 0.49
CA VAL A 596 -22.93 -11.65 0.42
C VAL A 596 -22.19 -11.38 -0.89
N GLU A 597 -21.00 -10.77 -0.79
CA GLU A 597 -20.09 -10.57 -1.92
C GLU A 597 -19.13 -11.78 -2.02
N ASP A 598 -19.13 -12.49 -3.16
CA ASP A 598 -18.24 -13.65 -3.35
C ASP A 598 -16.78 -13.20 -3.47
N ARG A 599 -15.97 -13.50 -2.45
CA ARG A 599 -14.53 -13.23 -2.37
C ARG A 599 -13.69 -14.48 -2.60
N THR A 600 -14.27 -15.57 -3.13
CA THR A 600 -13.56 -16.85 -3.32
C THR A 600 -12.36 -16.70 -4.26
N GLN A 601 -12.47 -15.94 -5.35
CA GLN A 601 -11.39 -15.72 -6.32
C GLN A 601 -10.28 -14.79 -5.78
N PRO A 602 -10.58 -13.56 -5.28
CA PRO A 602 -9.55 -12.67 -4.72
C PRO A 602 -8.75 -13.29 -3.59
N ARG A 603 -9.38 -14.08 -2.71
CA ARG A 603 -8.68 -14.70 -1.58
C ARG A 603 -7.91 -15.96 -1.92
N LYS A 604 -8.37 -16.79 -2.87
CA LYS A 604 -7.54 -17.91 -3.36
C LYS A 604 -6.25 -17.37 -3.95
N VAL A 605 -6.34 -16.26 -4.68
CA VAL A 605 -5.20 -15.55 -5.25
C VAL A 605 -4.36 -14.89 -4.17
N GLU A 606 -4.92 -14.13 -3.21
CA GLU A 606 -4.15 -13.47 -2.14
C GLU A 606 -3.53 -14.43 -1.11
N ASP A 607 -4.21 -15.51 -0.73
CA ASP A 607 -3.68 -16.47 0.26
C ASP A 607 -2.64 -17.40 -0.38
N LEU A 608 -2.82 -17.73 -1.67
CA LEU A 608 -1.78 -18.37 -2.49
C LEU A 608 -0.62 -17.39 -2.74
N HIS A 609 -0.87 -16.12 -3.03
CA HIS A 609 0.16 -15.07 -3.13
C HIS A 609 0.93 -14.89 -1.83
N ARG A 610 0.25 -14.89 -0.67
CA ARG A 610 0.90 -14.74 0.64
C ARG A 610 1.73 -15.96 1.00
N ARG A 611 1.23 -17.16 0.72
CA ARG A 611 1.96 -18.43 0.95
C ARG A 611 3.12 -18.62 -0.03
N LEU A 612 2.95 -18.26 -1.31
CA LEU A 612 4.00 -18.34 -2.34
C LEU A 612 5.05 -17.23 -2.20
N ALA A 613 4.66 -16.00 -1.85
CA ALA A 613 5.60 -14.92 -1.56
C ALA A 613 6.41 -15.21 -0.28
N PHE A 614 5.79 -15.83 0.73
CA PHE A 614 6.47 -16.32 1.92
C PHE A 614 7.47 -17.44 1.59
N LEU A 615 7.09 -18.43 0.77
CA LEU A 615 7.98 -19.51 0.35
C LEU A 615 9.13 -19.01 -0.54
N GLY A 616 8.86 -18.12 -1.49
CA GLY A 616 9.86 -17.59 -2.43
C GLY A 616 10.85 -16.60 -1.81
N SER A 617 10.42 -15.79 -0.83
CA SER A 617 11.28 -14.78 -0.19
C SER A 617 12.13 -15.32 0.97
N VAL A 618 11.61 -16.28 1.74
CA VAL A 618 12.31 -16.83 2.92
C VAL A 618 13.19 -18.03 2.55
N LEU A 619 12.76 -18.91 1.64
CA LEU A 619 13.53 -20.14 1.36
C LEU A 619 14.65 -19.93 0.32
N GLY A 620 14.48 -19.00 -0.63
CA GLY A 620 15.40 -18.87 -1.77
C GLY A 620 16.73 -18.19 -1.47
N HIS A 621 16.73 -17.14 -0.64
CA HIS A 621 17.94 -16.36 -0.34
C HIS A 621 18.64 -16.87 0.93
N ASP A 622 17.86 -17.12 2.00
CA ASP A 622 18.42 -17.43 3.33
C ASP A 622 18.90 -18.87 3.48
N LEU A 623 18.50 -19.80 2.60
CA LEU A 623 19.08 -21.16 2.52
C LEU A 623 20.19 -21.28 1.47
N LYS A 624 20.16 -20.49 0.39
CA LYS A 624 21.18 -20.52 -0.67
C LYS A 624 22.51 -19.91 -0.21
N GLU A 625 22.47 -18.88 0.64
CA GLU A 625 23.67 -18.29 1.26
C GLU A 625 24.44 -19.31 2.12
N PRO A 626 23.82 -20.03 3.09
CA PRO A 626 24.53 -21.04 3.87
C PRO A 626 24.96 -22.25 3.05
N ILE A 627 24.17 -22.73 2.07
CA ILE A 627 24.58 -23.85 1.19
C ILE A 627 25.80 -23.47 0.35
N ARG A 628 25.82 -22.26 -0.22
CA ARG A 628 26.97 -21.73 -0.97
C ARG A 628 28.20 -21.54 -0.08
N MET A 629 28.03 -21.15 1.18
CA MET A 629 29.13 -21.10 2.15
C MET A 629 29.68 -22.50 2.46
N ILE A 630 28.82 -23.49 2.71
CA ILE A 630 29.24 -24.88 2.94
C ILE A 630 30.06 -25.38 1.75
N ARG A 631 29.59 -25.16 0.51
CA ARG A 631 30.33 -25.51 -0.71
C ARG A 631 31.66 -24.76 -0.83
N SER A 632 31.67 -23.45 -0.56
CA SER A 632 32.90 -22.65 -0.61
C SER A 632 33.95 -23.12 0.40
N PHE A 633 33.55 -23.53 1.61
CA PHE A 633 34.47 -24.07 2.61
C PHE A 633 35.00 -25.44 2.23
N ILE A 634 34.17 -26.28 1.60
CA ILE A 634 34.62 -27.57 1.05
C ILE A 634 35.66 -27.35 -0.06
N ASP A 635 35.36 -26.49 -1.04
CA ASP A 635 36.27 -26.17 -2.14
C ASP A 635 37.59 -25.53 -1.65
N LEU A 636 37.55 -24.74 -0.57
CA LEU A 636 38.76 -24.17 0.06
C LEU A 636 39.59 -25.24 0.77
N THR A 637 38.91 -26.10 1.55
CA THR A 637 39.56 -27.15 2.34
C THR A 637 40.23 -28.18 1.43
N GLU A 638 39.59 -28.53 0.32
CA GLU A 638 40.14 -29.45 -0.67
C GLU A 638 41.39 -28.88 -1.37
N ARG A 639 41.37 -27.57 -1.70
CA ARG A 639 42.53 -26.86 -2.26
C ARG A 639 43.70 -26.74 -1.29
N GLU A 640 43.43 -26.53 -0.01
CA GLU A 640 44.47 -26.42 1.02
C GLU A 640 45.04 -27.80 1.42
N ALA A 641 44.21 -28.83 1.46
CA ALA A 641 44.62 -30.19 1.83
C ALA A 641 45.32 -30.94 0.68
N GLY A 642 45.02 -30.63 -0.58
CA GLY A 642 45.70 -31.19 -1.76
C GLY A 642 45.70 -32.73 -1.78
N ASP A 643 46.89 -33.34 -1.90
CA ASP A 643 47.07 -34.80 -1.92
C ASP A 643 47.09 -35.45 -0.53
N GLN A 644 46.89 -34.69 0.55
CA GLN A 644 46.91 -35.22 1.92
C GLN A 644 45.56 -35.78 2.40
N LEU A 645 44.51 -35.63 1.60
CA LEU A 645 43.20 -36.24 1.86
C LEU A 645 43.28 -37.76 1.62
N ASP A 646 42.90 -38.54 2.61
CA ASP A 646 42.72 -39.99 2.44
C ASP A 646 41.48 -40.30 1.58
N GLY A 647 41.38 -41.55 1.11
CA GLY A 647 40.30 -41.97 0.20
C GLY A 647 38.90 -41.77 0.79
N ASP A 648 38.76 -42.04 2.09
CA ASP A 648 37.50 -41.90 2.81
C ASP A 648 37.10 -40.43 2.94
N ALA A 649 38.03 -39.51 3.23
CA ALA A 649 37.74 -38.07 3.31
C ALA A 649 37.32 -37.47 1.97
N ARG A 650 37.93 -37.89 0.84
CA ARG A 650 37.50 -37.44 -0.50
C ARG A 650 36.07 -37.88 -0.80
N GLU A 651 35.72 -39.12 -0.49
CA GLU A 651 34.36 -39.63 -0.67
C GLU A 651 33.34 -38.84 0.16
N PHE A 652 33.66 -38.48 1.40
CA PHE A 652 32.78 -37.62 2.21
C PHE A 652 32.63 -36.20 1.65
N PHE A 653 33.70 -35.60 1.11
CA PHE A 653 33.61 -34.27 0.50
C PHE A 653 32.75 -34.28 -0.77
N ASP A 654 32.88 -35.31 -1.61
CA ASP A 654 32.05 -35.48 -2.80
C ASP A 654 30.57 -35.64 -2.43
N ILE A 655 30.26 -36.46 -1.41
CA ILE A 655 28.88 -36.65 -0.93
C ILE A 655 28.24 -35.32 -0.49
N VAL A 656 28.97 -34.50 0.29
CA VAL A 656 28.45 -33.22 0.78
C VAL A 656 28.31 -32.20 -0.36
N LYS A 657 29.22 -32.21 -1.33
CA LYS A 657 29.18 -31.35 -2.52
C LYS A 657 27.98 -31.67 -3.41
N THR A 658 27.78 -32.95 -3.73
CA THR A 658 26.60 -33.42 -4.46
C THR A 658 25.31 -33.11 -3.71
N GLY A 659 25.30 -33.23 -2.37
CA GLY A 659 24.16 -32.83 -1.54
C GLY A 659 23.84 -31.33 -1.60
N ALA A 660 24.87 -30.48 -1.60
CA ALA A 660 24.73 -29.02 -1.71
C ALA A 660 24.25 -28.58 -3.10
N ASP A 661 24.73 -29.24 -4.16
CA ASP A 661 24.30 -28.96 -5.53
C ASP A 661 22.82 -29.34 -5.72
N ARG A 662 22.41 -30.54 -5.28
CA ARG A 662 21.01 -30.98 -5.31
C ARG A 662 20.05 -30.03 -4.55
N LEU A 663 20.47 -29.49 -3.41
CA LEU A 663 19.66 -28.53 -2.67
C LEU A 663 19.57 -27.17 -3.39
N THR A 664 20.65 -26.76 -4.05
CA THR A 664 20.68 -25.53 -4.86
C THR A 664 19.74 -25.65 -6.05
N ASP A 665 19.76 -26.79 -6.75
CA ASP A 665 18.90 -27.06 -7.90
C ASP A 665 17.42 -27.12 -7.51
N ARG A 666 17.09 -27.74 -6.37
CA ARG A 666 15.72 -27.76 -5.81
C ARG A 666 15.23 -26.35 -5.45
N LEU A 667 16.09 -25.49 -4.89
CA LEU A 667 15.74 -24.11 -4.56
C LEU A 667 15.53 -23.23 -5.81
N ASP A 668 16.37 -23.40 -6.83
CA ASP A 668 16.24 -22.67 -8.09
C ASP A 668 15.01 -23.10 -8.88
N ALA A 669 14.67 -24.40 -8.86
CA ALA A 669 13.48 -24.93 -9.48
C ALA A 669 12.19 -24.49 -8.75
N LEU A 670 12.17 -24.43 -7.40
CA LEU A 670 11.06 -23.86 -6.61
C LEU A 670 10.84 -22.37 -6.95
N ARG A 671 11.93 -21.64 -7.20
CA ARG A 671 11.86 -20.22 -7.59
C ARG A 671 11.29 -20.04 -8.99
N ASN A 672 11.67 -20.91 -9.93
CA ASN A 672 11.12 -20.92 -11.28
C ASN A 672 9.63 -21.30 -11.28
N TYR A 673 9.22 -22.24 -10.44
CA TYR A 673 7.81 -22.55 -10.18
C TYR A 673 7.04 -21.32 -9.70
N THR A 674 7.56 -20.58 -8.71
CA THR A 674 6.92 -19.32 -8.28
C THR A 674 6.84 -18.30 -9.41
N ARG A 675 7.86 -18.14 -10.26
CA ARG A 675 7.78 -17.17 -11.38
C ARG A 675 6.76 -17.57 -12.46
N ALA A 676 6.68 -18.85 -12.79
CA ALA A 676 5.76 -19.37 -13.80
C ALA A 676 4.29 -19.20 -13.39
N VAL A 677 4.00 -19.22 -12.09
CA VAL A 677 2.66 -18.95 -11.51
C VAL A 677 2.31 -17.45 -11.51
N HIS A 678 3.28 -16.53 -11.62
CA HIS A 678 3.11 -15.08 -11.42
C HIS A 678 3.13 -14.22 -12.69
N ALA A 679 3.14 -14.81 -13.89
CA ALA A 679 3.11 -14.02 -15.13
C ALA A 679 1.66 -13.71 -15.56
N ASP A 680 1.22 -12.45 -15.34
CA ASP A 680 0.00 -11.86 -15.90
C ASP A 680 0.15 -11.60 -17.43
N THR A 681 0.55 -12.62 -18.19
CA THR A 681 0.68 -12.53 -19.65
C THR A 681 -0.53 -13.18 -20.32
N GLU A 682 -1.24 -12.44 -21.16
CA GLU A 682 -2.29 -12.98 -22.04
C GLU A 682 -1.72 -14.08 -22.96
N LEU A 683 -2.49 -15.13 -23.26
CA LEU A 683 -2.05 -16.21 -24.16
C LEU A 683 -2.08 -15.73 -25.61
N GLU A 684 -0.91 -15.56 -26.21
CA GLU A 684 -0.75 -15.04 -27.56
C GLU A 684 -0.56 -16.17 -28.59
N PRO A 685 -0.74 -15.90 -29.90
CA PRO A 685 -0.34 -16.82 -30.95
C PRO A 685 1.19 -17.05 -30.91
N VAL A 686 1.61 -18.28 -30.63
CA VAL A 686 3.01 -18.70 -30.49
C VAL A 686 3.33 -19.82 -31.47
N ASP A 687 4.43 -19.66 -32.19
CA ASP A 687 5.00 -20.68 -33.07
C ASP A 687 5.75 -21.74 -32.25
N LEU A 688 5.25 -22.98 -32.24
CA LEU A 688 5.84 -24.06 -31.45
C LEU A 688 7.24 -24.47 -31.94
N ASP A 689 7.60 -24.20 -33.20
CA ASP A 689 8.98 -24.44 -33.66
C ASP A 689 9.97 -23.52 -32.92
N SER A 690 9.59 -22.26 -32.71
CA SER A 690 10.40 -21.30 -31.95
C SER A 690 10.48 -21.64 -30.45
N VAL A 691 9.39 -22.20 -29.90
CA VAL A 691 9.33 -22.65 -28.51
C VAL A 691 10.32 -23.77 -28.23
N VAL A 692 10.38 -24.75 -29.13
CA VAL A 692 11.31 -25.88 -29.03
C VAL A 692 12.75 -25.40 -29.17
N GLU A 693 13.04 -24.49 -30.10
CA GLU A 693 14.37 -23.89 -30.24
C GLU A 693 14.82 -23.17 -28.98
N ASP A 694 13.96 -22.34 -28.39
CA ASP A 694 14.27 -21.63 -27.15
C ASP A 694 14.50 -22.61 -25.99
N GLY A 695 13.67 -23.66 -25.87
CA GLY A 695 13.82 -24.69 -24.86
C GLY A 695 15.15 -25.46 -24.97
N LEU A 696 15.56 -25.78 -26.20
CA LEU A 696 16.81 -26.49 -26.49
C LEU A 696 18.05 -25.61 -26.34
N SER A 697 17.96 -24.31 -26.68
CA SER A 697 19.08 -23.36 -26.54
C SER A 697 19.60 -23.26 -25.09
N ASN A 698 18.70 -23.45 -24.12
CA ASN A 698 19.04 -23.40 -22.70
C ASN A 698 19.73 -24.68 -22.19
N VAL A 699 19.74 -25.76 -22.97
CA VAL A 699 20.35 -27.07 -22.62
C VAL A 699 21.43 -27.51 -23.61
N GLU A 700 21.84 -26.63 -24.53
CA GLU A 700 22.77 -26.94 -25.62
C GLU A 700 24.12 -27.52 -25.13
N LEU A 701 24.63 -27.03 -24.00
CA LEU A 701 25.86 -27.56 -23.38
C LEU A 701 25.69 -29.01 -22.87
N LEU A 702 24.52 -29.38 -22.35
CA LEU A 702 24.23 -30.75 -21.90
C LEU A 702 24.10 -31.68 -23.12
N LEU A 703 23.43 -31.21 -24.17
CA LEU A 703 23.27 -31.96 -25.43
C LEU A 703 24.59 -32.20 -26.18
N GLN A 704 25.61 -31.37 -25.96
CA GLN A 704 26.95 -31.57 -26.55
C GLN A 704 27.81 -32.57 -25.76
N HIS A 705 27.52 -32.77 -24.48
CA HIS A 705 28.26 -33.66 -23.60
C HIS A 705 27.64 -35.06 -23.49
N GLU A 706 26.37 -35.20 -23.84
CA GLU A 706 25.58 -36.42 -23.75
C GLU A 706 25.15 -36.88 -25.16
N ASP A 707 25.21 -38.19 -25.48
CA ASP A 707 24.76 -38.75 -26.77
C ASP A 707 23.21 -38.69 -26.89
N VAL A 708 22.66 -37.50 -27.19
CA VAL A 708 21.22 -37.22 -27.22
C VAL A 708 20.81 -36.61 -28.56
N GLU A 709 19.86 -37.24 -29.25
CA GLU A 709 19.34 -36.76 -30.54
C GLU A 709 17.89 -36.28 -30.39
N VAL A 710 17.61 -35.02 -30.74
CA VAL A 710 16.26 -34.45 -30.69
C VAL A 710 15.69 -34.34 -32.10
N SER A 711 14.59 -35.03 -32.37
CA SER A 711 13.86 -35.00 -33.64
C SER A 711 12.52 -34.27 -33.48
N ARG A 712 12.13 -33.52 -34.51
CA ARG A 712 10.86 -32.76 -34.54
C ARG A 712 10.19 -32.85 -35.90
N GLU A 713 8.86 -32.92 -35.88
CA GLU A 713 8.01 -32.78 -37.08
C GLU A 713 7.68 -31.30 -37.33
N GLN A 714 6.91 -30.99 -38.38
CA GLN A 714 6.46 -29.61 -38.62
C GLN A 714 5.44 -29.20 -37.55
N LEU A 715 5.77 -28.19 -36.73
CA LEU A 715 4.95 -27.79 -35.58
C LEU A 715 3.99 -26.64 -35.93
N PRO A 716 2.80 -26.58 -35.31
CA PRO A 716 1.78 -25.56 -35.58
C PRO A 716 1.98 -24.30 -34.73
N THR A 717 1.23 -23.25 -35.04
CA THR A 717 1.04 -22.08 -34.17
C THR A 717 -0.16 -22.29 -33.25
N VAL A 718 0.02 -22.08 -31.95
CA VAL A 718 -0.99 -22.30 -30.90
C VAL A 718 -1.17 -21.05 -30.04
N HIS A 719 -2.28 -20.93 -29.30
CA HIS A 719 -2.40 -19.93 -28.23
C HIS A 719 -1.65 -20.41 -26.99
N GLY A 720 -0.64 -19.66 -26.56
CA GLY A 720 0.14 -20.04 -25.39
C GLY A 720 1.10 -18.97 -24.89
N ASP A 721 1.70 -19.23 -23.73
CA ASP A 721 2.84 -18.45 -23.22
C ASP A 721 4.14 -19.11 -23.70
N ARG A 722 4.86 -18.40 -24.59
CA ARG A 722 6.10 -18.87 -25.19
C ARG A 722 7.13 -19.31 -24.14
N THR A 723 7.29 -18.54 -23.07
CA THR A 723 8.30 -18.80 -22.03
C THR A 723 7.98 -20.09 -21.28
N MET A 724 6.72 -20.28 -20.92
CA MET A 724 6.28 -21.48 -20.20
C MET A 724 6.31 -22.73 -21.06
N LEU A 725 5.92 -22.63 -22.33
CA LEU A 725 6.01 -23.76 -23.25
C LEU A 725 7.47 -24.15 -23.54
N SER A 726 8.40 -23.18 -23.62
CA SER A 726 9.83 -23.48 -23.77
C SER A 726 10.39 -24.16 -22.54
N GLN A 727 9.92 -23.75 -21.35
CA GLN A 727 10.27 -24.39 -20.09
C GLN A 727 9.70 -25.82 -19.97
N TYR A 728 8.49 -26.06 -20.48
CA TYR A 728 7.91 -27.41 -20.57
C TYR A 728 8.79 -28.32 -21.41
N VAL A 729 9.22 -27.87 -22.59
CA VAL A 729 10.14 -28.64 -23.45
C VAL A 729 11.48 -28.89 -22.76
N GLN A 730 12.07 -27.83 -22.18
CA GLN A 730 13.35 -27.93 -21.48
C GLN A 730 13.31 -28.96 -20.36
N ASN A 731 12.31 -28.92 -19.49
CA ASN A 731 12.21 -29.82 -18.35
C ASN A 731 12.08 -31.29 -18.77
N LEU A 732 11.31 -31.56 -19.83
CA LEU A 732 11.14 -32.93 -20.33
C LEU A 732 12.41 -33.46 -21.02
N VAL A 733 13.14 -32.60 -21.72
CA VAL A 733 14.44 -32.95 -22.31
C VAL A 733 15.48 -33.22 -21.21
N VAL A 734 15.55 -32.38 -20.18
CA VAL A 734 16.45 -32.61 -19.03
C VAL A 734 16.11 -33.92 -18.32
N ASN A 735 14.83 -34.21 -18.10
CA ASN A 735 14.41 -35.49 -17.52
C ASN A 735 14.87 -36.69 -18.35
N ALA A 736 14.76 -36.60 -19.68
CA ALA A 736 15.21 -37.67 -20.58
C ALA A 736 16.74 -37.88 -20.49
N ILE A 737 17.51 -36.81 -20.26
CA ILE A 737 18.97 -36.87 -20.08
C ILE A 737 19.33 -37.46 -18.71
N GLU A 738 18.68 -37.02 -17.64
CA GLU A 738 18.99 -37.44 -16.26
C GLU A 738 18.64 -38.90 -15.99
N HIS A 739 17.61 -39.43 -16.67
CA HIS A 739 17.07 -40.78 -16.43
C HIS A 739 17.40 -41.78 -17.53
N LYS A 740 18.41 -41.48 -18.36
CA LYS A 740 18.85 -42.38 -19.42
C LYS A 740 19.54 -43.63 -18.92
N ASP A 741 19.53 -44.66 -19.76
CA ASP A 741 20.45 -45.79 -19.62
C ASP A 741 21.88 -45.31 -19.95
N PRO A 742 22.87 -45.45 -19.04
CA PRO A 742 24.25 -44.99 -19.28
C PRO A 742 24.91 -45.58 -20.53
N ASP A 743 24.44 -46.74 -21.00
CA ASP A 743 25.04 -47.47 -22.12
C ASP A 743 24.31 -47.26 -23.47
N GLN A 744 23.28 -46.39 -23.53
CA GLN A 744 22.49 -46.14 -24.74
C GLN A 744 22.29 -44.65 -25.04
N PRO A 745 22.30 -44.25 -26.33
CA PRO A 745 21.92 -42.89 -26.73
C PRO A 745 20.41 -42.69 -26.53
N VAL A 746 20.01 -41.46 -26.19
CA VAL A 746 18.59 -41.11 -25.99
C VAL A 746 18.08 -40.30 -27.17
N HIS A 747 16.96 -40.72 -27.76
CA HIS A 747 16.26 -40.01 -28.81
C HIS A 747 15.00 -39.37 -28.24
N VAL A 748 14.93 -38.04 -28.30
CA VAL A 748 13.72 -37.29 -27.91
C VAL A 748 12.96 -36.88 -29.17
N GLN A 749 11.68 -37.22 -29.24
CA GLN A 749 10.78 -36.86 -30.33
C GLN A 749 9.74 -35.85 -29.87
N VAL A 750 9.68 -34.69 -30.55
CA VAL A 750 8.66 -33.66 -30.32
C VAL A 750 7.65 -33.65 -31.46
N THR A 751 6.37 -33.83 -31.15
CA THR A 751 5.28 -33.91 -32.14
C THR A 751 4.06 -33.07 -31.74
N ALA A 752 3.27 -32.65 -32.72
CA ALA A 752 2.01 -31.95 -32.49
C ALA A 752 0.93 -32.45 -33.45
N ASN A 753 -0.09 -33.13 -32.93
CA ASN A 753 -1.15 -33.72 -33.74
C ASN A 753 -2.48 -32.96 -33.55
N ARG A 754 -3.14 -32.59 -34.66
CA ARG A 754 -4.39 -31.85 -34.60
C ARG A 754 -5.54 -32.73 -34.09
N SER A 755 -6.25 -32.24 -33.07
CA SER A 755 -7.44 -32.87 -32.49
C SER A 755 -8.57 -31.84 -32.39
N GLY A 756 -9.39 -31.72 -33.45
CA GLY A 756 -10.46 -30.72 -33.50
C GLY A 756 -9.93 -29.26 -33.53
N THR A 757 -10.27 -28.48 -32.50
CA THR A 757 -9.83 -27.09 -32.30
C THR A 757 -8.55 -26.96 -31.45
N THR A 758 -7.99 -28.09 -31.00
CA THR A 758 -6.75 -28.15 -30.22
C THR A 758 -5.67 -28.95 -30.95
N TRP A 759 -4.44 -28.79 -30.47
CA TRP A 759 -3.25 -29.53 -30.87
C TRP A 759 -2.74 -30.33 -29.67
N ARG A 760 -2.53 -31.62 -29.87
CA ARG A 760 -1.90 -32.51 -28.88
C ARG A 760 -0.39 -32.39 -29.03
N PHE A 761 0.22 -31.54 -28.22
CA PHE A 761 1.65 -31.29 -28.20
C PHE A 761 2.34 -32.30 -27.29
N SER A 762 3.25 -33.09 -27.84
CA SER A 762 3.86 -34.25 -27.17
C SER A 762 5.38 -34.19 -27.21
N VAL A 763 6.02 -34.57 -26.11
CA VAL A 763 7.46 -34.82 -26.03
C VAL A 763 7.64 -36.26 -25.55
N ALA A 764 8.39 -37.07 -26.30
CA ALA A 764 8.64 -38.46 -25.98
C ALA A 764 10.12 -38.80 -26.02
N ASP A 765 10.58 -39.67 -25.13
CA ASP A 765 11.92 -40.28 -25.12
C ASP A 765 11.83 -41.79 -25.32
N ASP A 766 12.94 -42.40 -25.74
CA ASP A 766 13.14 -43.86 -25.86
C ASP A 766 13.89 -44.46 -24.66
N GLY A 767 13.84 -43.80 -23.50
CA GLY A 767 14.52 -44.22 -22.28
C GLY A 767 13.93 -45.50 -21.65
N PRO A 768 14.37 -45.85 -20.43
CA PRO A 768 13.99 -47.11 -19.77
C PRO A 768 12.50 -47.22 -19.42
N GLY A 769 11.72 -46.17 -19.58
CA GLY A 769 10.31 -46.09 -19.19
C GLY A 769 10.13 -46.04 -17.67
N ILE A 770 8.94 -45.68 -17.23
CA ILE A 770 8.62 -45.50 -15.80
C ILE A 770 7.95 -46.77 -15.26
N PRO A 771 8.50 -47.41 -14.21
CA PRO A 771 7.87 -48.56 -13.55
C PRO A 771 6.47 -48.26 -13.02
N ASP A 772 5.57 -49.25 -13.00
CA ASP A 772 4.17 -49.10 -12.59
C ASP A 772 4.01 -48.43 -11.20
N GLU A 773 4.86 -48.78 -10.23
CA GLU A 773 4.84 -48.21 -8.87
C GLU A 773 5.16 -46.70 -8.85
N THR A 774 6.03 -46.24 -9.76
CA THR A 774 6.40 -44.82 -9.92
C THR A 774 5.39 -44.08 -10.81
N ARG A 775 4.76 -44.78 -11.77
CA ARG A 775 3.74 -44.21 -12.66
C ARG A 775 2.56 -43.66 -11.86
N GLU A 776 2.03 -44.41 -10.88
CA GLU A 776 0.91 -43.95 -10.04
C GLU A 776 1.26 -42.68 -9.25
N GLN A 777 2.50 -42.58 -8.74
CA GLN A 777 2.97 -41.41 -7.99
C GLN A 777 3.10 -40.17 -8.89
N ILE A 778 3.63 -40.35 -10.10
CA ILE A 778 3.75 -39.26 -11.08
C ILE A 778 2.36 -38.83 -11.55
N SER A 779 1.47 -39.76 -11.87
CA SER A 779 0.08 -39.44 -12.26
C SER A 779 -0.66 -38.65 -11.17
N ALA A 780 -0.54 -39.04 -9.89
CA ALA A 780 -1.16 -38.32 -8.77
C ALA A 780 -0.61 -36.90 -8.61
N MET A 781 0.69 -36.69 -8.84
CA MET A 781 1.32 -35.37 -8.82
C MET A 781 0.82 -34.48 -9.97
N LEU A 782 0.68 -35.05 -11.17
CA LEU A 782 0.19 -34.36 -12.36
C LEU A 782 -1.31 -33.99 -12.27
N GLU A 783 -2.06 -34.60 -11.34
CA GLU A 783 -3.47 -34.31 -11.04
C GLU A 783 -3.69 -33.28 -9.91
N GLY A 784 -2.63 -32.69 -9.36
CA GLY A 784 -2.70 -31.57 -8.39
C GLY A 784 -2.52 -31.96 -6.92
N GLY A 785 -2.10 -33.20 -6.61
CA GLY A 785 -1.77 -33.63 -5.25
C GLY A 785 -0.34 -33.25 -4.85
N THR A 786 -0.17 -32.39 -3.85
CA THR A 786 1.16 -31.96 -3.33
C THR A 786 1.55 -32.62 -2.01
N GLU A 787 0.74 -33.52 -1.45
CA GLU A 787 0.94 -33.96 -0.06
C GLU A 787 1.87 -35.17 0.14
N ASP A 788 2.32 -35.90 -0.89
CA ASP A 788 3.12 -37.14 -0.66
C ASP A 788 4.24 -37.47 -1.68
N SER A 789 4.78 -36.50 -2.42
CA SER A 789 5.82 -36.77 -3.44
C SER A 789 7.24 -36.33 -3.04
N GLU A 790 7.82 -36.94 -1.99
CA GLU A 790 9.25 -36.71 -1.62
C GLU A 790 10.27 -37.22 -2.68
N HIS A 791 9.81 -37.94 -3.72
CA HIS A 791 10.68 -38.63 -4.68
C HIS A 791 10.41 -38.33 -6.17
N ALA A 792 9.44 -37.46 -6.52
CA ALA A 792 9.18 -37.09 -7.91
C ALA A 792 9.82 -35.73 -8.25
N GLY A 793 10.60 -35.67 -9.34
CA GLY A 793 11.39 -34.50 -9.73
C GLY A 793 10.56 -33.23 -9.94
N LEU A 794 11.09 -32.09 -9.46
CA LEU A 794 10.42 -30.79 -9.49
C LEU A 794 10.09 -30.29 -10.91
N GLY A 795 10.79 -30.82 -11.93
CA GLY A 795 10.55 -30.51 -13.35
C GLY A 795 9.16 -30.92 -13.84
N LEU A 796 8.62 -32.07 -13.39
CA LEU A 796 7.29 -32.54 -13.80
C LEU A 796 6.16 -31.73 -13.15
N ALA A 797 6.38 -31.19 -11.95
CA ALA A 797 5.42 -30.32 -11.28
C ALA A 797 5.28 -28.98 -12.04
N ILE A 798 6.39 -28.47 -12.57
CA ILE A 798 6.38 -27.29 -13.46
C ILE A 798 5.61 -27.61 -14.74
N CYS A 799 5.81 -28.79 -15.35
CA CYS A 799 5.05 -29.21 -16.53
C CYS A 799 3.54 -29.29 -16.28
N ALA A 800 3.11 -29.77 -15.10
CA ALA A 800 1.71 -29.76 -14.68
C ALA A 800 1.14 -28.33 -14.62
N THR A 801 1.88 -27.39 -14.03
CA THR A 801 1.48 -25.98 -13.96
C THR A 801 1.41 -25.31 -15.33
N VAL A 802 2.32 -25.65 -16.25
CA VAL A 802 2.24 -25.18 -17.65
C VAL A 802 0.93 -25.67 -18.28
N ALA A 803 0.58 -26.95 -18.10
CA ALA A 803 -0.68 -27.52 -18.60
C ALA A 803 -1.90 -26.80 -18.02
N GLU A 804 -1.94 -26.63 -16.69
CA GLU A 804 -3.06 -25.96 -16.00
C GLU A 804 -3.27 -24.52 -16.48
N ARG A 805 -2.19 -23.75 -16.69
CA ARG A 805 -2.28 -22.37 -17.21
C ARG A 805 -2.86 -22.32 -18.62
N HIS A 806 -2.63 -23.35 -19.42
CA HIS A 806 -3.19 -23.48 -20.77
C HIS A 806 -4.57 -24.16 -20.76
N GLY A 807 -5.18 -24.35 -19.57
CA GLY A 807 -6.52 -24.93 -19.41
C GLY A 807 -6.59 -26.42 -19.70
N THR A 808 -5.45 -27.12 -19.67
CA THR A 808 -5.33 -28.55 -20.02
C THR A 808 -4.69 -29.35 -18.89
N LYS A 809 -4.64 -30.67 -19.06
CA LYS A 809 -3.90 -31.59 -18.19
C LYS A 809 -2.77 -32.22 -18.98
N ILE A 810 -1.76 -32.69 -18.26
CA ILE A 810 -0.68 -33.47 -18.85
C ILE A 810 -1.01 -34.95 -18.80
N GLU A 811 -1.00 -35.59 -19.95
CA GLU A 811 -1.19 -37.03 -20.11
C GLU A 811 0.18 -37.72 -20.15
N LEU A 812 0.31 -38.80 -19.39
CA LEU A 812 1.51 -39.64 -19.32
C LEU A 812 1.23 -40.99 -19.97
N ASP A 813 2.01 -41.33 -20.99
CA ASP A 813 2.05 -42.64 -21.64
C ASP A 813 3.47 -43.19 -21.54
N THR A 814 3.66 -44.37 -20.96
CA THR A 814 5.00 -44.93 -20.71
C THR A 814 4.91 -46.43 -20.52
N GLU A 815 5.88 -47.19 -21.00
CA GLU A 815 6.03 -48.62 -20.75
C GLU A 815 7.51 -48.93 -20.45
N VAL A 816 7.75 -49.85 -19.51
CA VAL A 816 9.13 -50.21 -19.11
C VAL A 816 9.86 -50.83 -20.30
N GLY A 817 10.93 -50.18 -20.75
CA GLY A 817 11.73 -50.56 -21.91
C GLY A 817 11.26 -49.98 -23.24
N GLU A 818 10.17 -49.20 -23.29
CA GLU A 818 9.66 -48.55 -24.52
C GLU A 818 9.61 -47.02 -24.44
N GLY A 819 10.13 -46.41 -23.36
CA GLY A 819 10.22 -44.97 -23.20
C GLY A 819 9.06 -44.29 -22.48
N THR A 820 9.04 -42.96 -22.55
CA THR A 820 8.05 -42.11 -21.87
C THR A 820 7.56 -41.00 -22.78
N ARG A 821 6.27 -40.70 -22.77
CA ARG A 821 5.62 -39.64 -23.55
C ARG A 821 4.72 -38.80 -22.66
N PHE A 822 4.93 -37.49 -22.72
CA PHE A 822 4.09 -36.49 -22.06
C PHE A 822 3.35 -35.65 -23.09
N THR A 823 2.03 -35.50 -22.94
CA THR A 823 1.17 -34.79 -23.89
C THR A 823 0.32 -33.71 -23.19
N ILE A 824 0.23 -32.52 -23.78
CA ILE A 824 -0.69 -31.45 -23.37
C ILE A 824 -1.55 -31.00 -24.57
N GLU A 825 -2.77 -30.50 -24.31
CA GLU A 825 -3.64 -29.96 -25.37
C GLU A 825 -3.59 -28.43 -25.42
N LEU A 826 -3.23 -27.87 -26.57
CA LEU A 826 -3.10 -26.43 -26.78
C LEU A 826 -4.11 -25.94 -27.82
N LEU A 827 -4.71 -24.77 -27.63
CA LEU A 827 -5.69 -24.21 -28.55
C LEU A 827 -5.03 -23.76 -29.87
N ASP A 828 -5.68 -24.05 -31.00
CA ASP A 828 -5.23 -23.57 -32.31
C ASP A 828 -5.34 -22.03 -32.40
N ALA A 829 -4.29 -21.37 -32.90
CA ALA A 829 -4.26 -19.90 -33.04
C ALA A 829 -5.38 -19.32 -33.94
N SER A 830 -6.01 -20.15 -34.79
CA SER A 830 -7.11 -19.77 -35.68
C SER A 830 -8.52 -19.97 -35.07
N ALA A 831 -8.63 -20.50 -33.85
CA ALA A 831 -9.91 -20.84 -33.22
C ALA A 831 -10.60 -19.68 -32.47
N SER A 832 -9.99 -18.48 -32.42
CA SER A 832 -10.41 -17.30 -31.63
C SER A 832 -11.70 -16.60 -32.09
N GLY A 833 -12.59 -17.30 -32.81
CA GLY A 833 -13.86 -16.77 -33.31
C GLY A 833 -15.13 -17.24 -32.58
N LEU A 834 -15.05 -18.13 -31.58
CA LEU A 834 -16.25 -18.72 -30.95
C LEU A 834 -16.16 -18.70 -29.41
N GLU A 835 -17.03 -17.84 -28.85
CA GLU A 835 -17.68 -17.92 -27.52
C GLU A 835 -16.85 -17.67 -26.25
N THR A 836 -16.82 -16.41 -25.81
CA THR A 836 -16.87 -16.06 -24.38
C THR A 836 -18.32 -16.13 -23.91
N HIS A 837 -18.63 -17.06 -22.99
CA HIS A 837 -19.88 -17.11 -22.23
C HIS A 837 -19.61 -17.15 -20.73
#